data_AF-A0A496VL47-F1
#
_entry.id   AF-A0A496VL47-F1
#
_cell.length_a   1.000
_cell.length_b   1.000
_cell.length_c   1.000
_cell.angle_alpha   90.00
_cell.angle_beta   90.00
_cell.angle_gamma   90.00
#
_symmetry.space_group_name_H-M   'P 1'
#
loop_
_entity.id
_entity.type
_entity.pdbx_description
1 polymer ?
#
loop_
_entity_poly.entity_id
_entity_poly.type
_entity_poly.pdbx_seq_one_letter_code
_entity_poly.pdbx_strand_id
1 'polypeptide(L)'
;MLNSNRFITSFRIISLSILLYLPTLAQANDTTPAMDFWCDYFQTLGEDCIALPPIPDEPQELAEWEAFLDAFIVAAFKSTKGPTITIPQKLPQNSTASISVKAMNTHFNSDSEVKIEKNDNDSLIQINSIAFESPEELIINVTVPAEIEAPSQYDIVVETPLNNNTIEKITGENMLHITGASSIPEIISIMPSHVKQGANSVSITFYAVGVDFDENSEIHFGNLDENSEVYSGDSYFTVEEIIIHNEISLTAVLSIDELTPKKLYNTTIKTGTQIAEAVMYSGFLQVYQAALPELIAIEPSHGRQTETIDIVITGENVNFSDESEIQFDGTGIEVLPTSVTAITSTQISATIKIADDAELTSRTISVITGAEETEPLYYAFTVEEKISISSSPSSSPVNSEPEPPPSDSDFEPDDVDNSSDTGTDDDIEEQTDTNPNDAVTVVESPPTEPVNPPSTVSTDSTEVTEVDDNNTPSAETNPEELPPTYPVLPPSSSFPSHTCPEKGEVKSKCNAKGITITDLKVSESGHIDGGTLKGTLENNGWVTNFILESGSQLENNSWVANLTIKPEAVLRGGIWTSYIISEGILIDIDFRGASVIGGYLGGTISNNSKVDGYFKDVSLMPNTRISGGALKGHIKGDPQYPALLDSLKVMKNSHLSHVIIGSDVELAKNVTLGDGVVKMEKAVAINFVGAVDTESLMIGGSFVNDGDFKLQNELSRSDSTTIYSRIHVEPAHIGLRAEILICAAYKPLTSPRRKPLFYMIDTEDKIHLWDEEIASLVTFREIESLGEVEDIEIYSGFFNFTGVLNIYFGYRLEDGTVVYNLKTIDVTLME
;
A
#
# COMPACT_ATOMS: atom_id res chain seq x y z
N MET A 1 26.68 16.27 -18.29
CA MET A 1 25.25 15.99 -18.02
C MET A 1 24.92 15.86 -16.53
N LEU A 2 25.88 15.71 -15.61
CA LEU A 2 25.61 15.53 -14.17
C LEU A 2 25.47 16.82 -13.33
N ASN A 3 25.59 18.02 -13.92
CA ASN A 3 25.74 19.27 -13.16
C ASN A 3 24.42 20.07 -12.98
N SER A 4 23.25 19.44 -13.13
CA SER A 4 21.95 20.14 -13.17
C SER A 4 20.79 19.46 -12.44
N ASN A 5 21.01 18.37 -11.70
CA ASN A 5 19.97 17.72 -10.88
C ASN A 5 20.30 17.83 -9.38
N ARG A 6 19.57 18.67 -8.65
CA ARG A 6 19.54 18.67 -7.17
C ARG A 6 18.51 17.63 -6.67
N PHE A 7 18.68 16.38 -7.06
CA PHE A 7 17.73 15.30 -6.74
C PHE A 7 18.39 13.93 -6.49
N ILE A 8 19.61 13.95 -5.95
CA ILE A 8 20.31 12.74 -5.48
C ILE A 8 20.86 13.00 -4.07
N THR A 9 19.95 13.03 -3.10
CA THR A 9 20.26 12.99 -1.65
C THR A 9 19.75 11.66 -1.10
N SER A 10 20.45 10.58 -1.46
CA SER A 10 20.25 9.24 -0.89
C SER A 10 21.49 8.39 -1.13
N PHE A 11 22.13 7.99 -0.04
CA PHE A 11 23.41 7.28 0.04
C PHE A 11 23.45 5.96 -0.77
N ARG A 12 22.28 5.35 -1.04
CA ARG A 12 22.14 3.98 -1.55
C ARG A 12 22.47 3.79 -3.05
N ILE A 13 22.21 4.77 -3.92
CA ILE A 13 22.39 4.59 -5.39
C ILE A 13 23.86 4.56 -5.81
N ILE A 14 24.73 5.30 -5.11
CA ILE A 14 26.17 5.35 -5.41
C ILE A 14 26.86 4.06 -4.92
N SER A 15 26.54 3.58 -3.73
CA SER A 15 27.11 2.34 -3.17
C SER A 15 26.80 1.10 -4.02
N LEU A 16 25.58 0.98 -4.55
CA LEU A 16 25.21 -0.11 -5.47
C LEU A 16 26.00 -0.05 -6.78
N SER A 17 26.28 1.16 -7.27
CA SER A 17 27.10 1.38 -8.48
C SER A 17 28.57 0.97 -8.29
N ILE A 18 29.10 1.09 -7.06
CA ILE A 18 30.46 0.68 -6.71
C ILE A 18 30.54 -0.85 -6.56
N LEU A 19 29.57 -1.47 -5.86
CA LEU A 19 29.48 -2.93 -5.69
C LEU A 19 29.32 -3.68 -7.02
N LEU A 20 28.49 -3.18 -7.93
CA LEU A 20 28.27 -3.81 -9.25
C LEU A 20 29.47 -3.68 -10.21
N TYR A 21 30.43 -2.79 -9.94
CA TYR A 21 31.63 -2.61 -10.79
C TYR A 21 32.89 -3.31 -10.25
N LEU A 22 32.97 -3.65 -8.97
CA LEU A 22 34.13 -4.30 -8.36
C LEU A 22 34.60 -5.60 -9.07
N PRO A 23 33.71 -6.50 -9.55
CA PRO A 23 34.14 -7.69 -10.30
C PRO A 23 34.85 -7.38 -11.63
N THR A 24 34.58 -6.21 -12.21
CA THR A 24 35.18 -5.78 -13.48
C THR A 24 36.48 -4.98 -13.31
N LEU A 25 36.69 -4.36 -12.15
CA LEU A 25 37.90 -3.59 -11.83
C LEU A 25 39.00 -4.44 -11.17
N ALA A 26 38.67 -5.60 -10.60
CA ALA A 26 39.65 -6.55 -10.03
C ALA A 26 40.67 -7.12 -11.05
N GLN A 27 40.52 -6.83 -12.36
CA GLN A 27 41.53 -7.16 -13.39
C GLN A 27 42.49 -6.00 -13.71
N ALA A 28 42.35 -4.83 -13.08
CA ALA A 28 43.20 -3.67 -13.29
C ALA A 28 44.02 -3.33 -12.02
N ASN A 29 45.34 -3.52 -12.09
CA ASN A 29 46.30 -3.38 -10.99
C ASN A 29 46.55 -1.94 -10.48
N ASP A 30 45.58 -1.03 -10.55
CA ASP A 30 45.73 0.34 -10.03
C ASP A 30 44.36 0.96 -9.65
N THR A 31 43.89 0.68 -8.44
CA THR A 31 42.63 1.22 -7.89
C THR A 31 42.80 2.56 -7.16
N THR A 32 44.05 2.98 -6.93
CA THR A 32 44.44 4.16 -6.16
C THR A 32 43.73 5.46 -6.59
N PRO A 33 43.70 5.84 -7.88
CA PRO A 33 43.18 7.15 -8.30
C PRO A 33 41.67 7.32 -8.15
N ALA A 34 40.91 6.21 -8.11
CA ALA A 34 39.46 6.26 -8.00
C ALA A 34 39.01 6.51 -6.55
N MET A 35 39.71 5.93 -5.57
CA MET A 35 39.38 6.09 -4.14
C MET A 35 39.63 7.53 -3.67
N ASP A 36 40.76 8.12 -4.08
CA ASP A 36 41.14 9.51 -3.75
C ASP A 36 40.10 10.52 -4.27
N PHE A 37 39.58 10.32 -5.50
CA PHE A 37 38.56 11.19 -6.08
C PHE A 37 37.25 11.20 -5.27
N TRP A 38 36.85 10.06 -4.71
CA TRP A 38 35.61 9.98 -3.92
C TRP A 38 35.78 10.53 -2.50
N CYS A 39 36.90 10.28 -1.80
CA CYS A 39 37.09 10.90 -0.48
C CYS A 39 37.25 12.44 -0.57
N ASP A 40 37.88 12.98 -1.62
CA ASP A 40 37.95 14.44 -1.83
C ASP A 40 36.53 15.03 -2.06
N TYR A 41 35.68 14.32 -2.82
CA TYR A 41 34.27 14.68 -3.00
C TYR A 41 33.48 14.67 -1.69
N PHE A 42 33.57 13.62 -0.86
CA PHE A 42 32.86 13.56 0.42
C PHE A 42 33.37 14.60 1.44
N GLN A 43 34.67 14.88 1.48
CA GLN A 43 35.21 15.97 2.32
C GLN A 43 34.68 17.35 1.91
N THR A 44 34.40 17.59 0.62
CA THR A 44 33.74 18.85 0.20
C THR A 44 32.26 18.97 0.59
N LEU A 45 31.63 17.87 1.02
CA LEU A 45 30.25 17.84 1.55
C LEU A 45 30.19 17.90 3.08
N GLY A 46 31.33 17.78 3.78
CA GLY A 46 31.42 17.84 5.24
C GLY A 46 31.24 16.49 5.95
N GLU A 47 31.30 15.38 5.22
CA GLU A 47 31.12 14.02 5.72
C GLU A 47 32.46 13.29 5.92
N ASP A 48 32.56 12.41 6.92
CA ASP A 48 33.78 11.66 7.23
C ASP A 48 33.95 10.42 6.32
N CYS A 49 35.10 10.31 5.64
CA CYS A 49 35.42 9.17 4.77
C CYS A 49 35.99 7.99 5.57
N ILE A 50 35.20 6.92 5.79
CA ILE A 50 35.70 5.67 6.38
C ILE A 50 36.18 4.74 5.26
N ALA A 51 37.50 4.54 5.16
CA ALA A 51 38.08 3.59 4.23
C ALA A 51 37.92 2.15 4.72
N LEU A 52 37.44 1.25 3.85
CA LEU A 52 37.44 -0.19 4.12
C LEU A 52 38.88 -0.73 4.15
N PRO A 53 39.20 -1.70 5.05
CA PRO A 53 40.50 -2.36 5.04
C PRO A 53 40.69 -3.19 3.76
N PRO A 54 41.93 -3.31 3.24
CA PRO A 54 42.21 -4.15 2.08
C PRO A 54 41.91 -5.62 2.36
N ILE A 55 41.53 -6.36 1.31
CA ILE A 55 41.25 -7.80 1.38
C ILE A 55 42.53 -8.54 1.81
N PRO A 56 42.50 -9.39 2.85
CA PRO A 56 43.65 -10.19 3.26
C PRO A 56 44.01 -11.29 2.25
N ASP A 57 45.31 -11.56 2.08
CA ASP A 57 45.81 -12.63 1.21
C ASP A 57 45.73 -14.05 1.86
N GLU A 58 45.52 -14.15 3.18
CA GLU A 58 45.50 -15.45 3.90
C GLU A 58 44.08 -15.98 4.16
N PRO A 59 43.80 -17.28 3.89
CA PRO A 59 42.43 -17.84 4.01
C PRO A 59 41.80 -17.82 5.41
N GLN A 60 42.58 -17.73 6.49
CA GLN A 60 42.01 -17.62 7.84
C GLN A 60 41.54 -16.19 8.16
N GLU A 61 42.23 -15.18 7.64
CA GLU A 61 41.82 -13.78 7.78
C GLU A 61 40.67 -13.45 6.82
N LEU A 62 40.54 -14.17 5.70
CA LEU A 62 39.41 -14.04 4.79
C LEU A 62 38.07 -14.36 5.47
N ALA A 63 38.00 -15.38 6.34
CA ALA A 63 36.77 -15.71 7.07
C ALA A 63 36.39 -14.64 8.11
N GLU A 64 37.36 -13.99 8.73
CA GLU A 64 37.12 -12.85 9.63
C GLU A 64 36.73 -11.58 8.85
N TRP A 65 37.28 -11.41 7.63
CA TRP A 65 36.91 -10.34 6.70
C TRP A 65 35.52 -10.54 6.09
N GLU A 66 35.14 -11.77 5.74
CA GLU A 66 33.78 -12.15 5.31
C GLU A 66 32.79 -11.97 6.47
N ALA A 67 33.11 -12.39 7.70
CA ALA A 67 32.27 -12.13 8.87
C ALA A 67 32.14 -10.63 9.19
N PHE A 68 33.18 -9.82 8.96
CA PHE A 68 33.10 -8.36 9.04
C PHE A 68 32.22 -7.78 7.92
N LEU A 69 32.33 -8.31 6.70
CA LEU A 69 31.52 -7.88 5.55
C LEU A 69 30.04 -8.24 5.76
N ASP A 70 29.73 -9.43 6.25
CA ASP A 70 28.38 -9.86 6.62
C ASP A 70 27.85 -9.05 7.80
N ALA A 71 28.64 -8.78 8.84
CA ALA A 71 28.22 -7.89 9.93
C ALA A 71 27.97 -6.46 9.44
N PHE A 72 28.76 -5.97 8.49
CA PHE A 72 28.60 -4.65 7.87
C PHE A 72 27.38 -4.60 6.91
N ILE A 73 27.14 -5.67 6.15
CA ILE A 73 25.96 -5.84 5.28
C ILE A 73 24.72 -5.96 6.15
N VAL A 74 24.70 -6.80 7.18
CA VAL A 74 23.59 -6.89 8.15
C VAL A 74 23.38 -5.56 8.86
N ALA A 75 24.43 -4.79 9.20
CA ALA A 75 24.27 -3.44 9.74
C ALA A 75 23.76 -2.40 8.72
N ALA A 76 24.05 -2.58 7.42
CA ALA A 76 23.61 -1.68 6.35
C ALA A 76 22.23 -2.04 5.75
N PHE A 77 21.79 -3.30 5.93
CA PHE A 77 20.52 -3.85 5.45
C PHE A 77 19.49 -4.11 6.55
N LYS A 78 19.88 -4.16 7.84
CA LYS A 78 18.91 -4.03 8.93
C LYS A 78 18.12 -2.75 8.73
N SER A 79 16.79 -2.89 8.75
CA SER A 79 15.86 -1.80 8.47
C SER A 79 16.14 -0.59 9.37
N THR A 80 16.65 0.49 8.77
CA THR A 80 16.71 1.82 9.38
C THR A 80 15.45 2.62 9.09
N LYS A 81 14.28 1.97 8.99
CA LYS A 81 13.02 2.65 9.31
C LYS A 81 13.04 2.93 10.81
N GLY A 82 12.95 4.21 11.17
CA GLY A 82 12.84 4.65 12.56
C GLY A 82 11.53 4.19 13.23
N PRO A 83 11.21 4.71 14.43
CA PRO A 83 10.07 4.28 15.22
C PRO A 83 8.78 4.46 14.42
N THR A 84 8.10 3.35 14.13
CA THR A 84 6.81 3.37 13.43
C THR A 84 5.71 3.57 14.47
N ILE A 85 5.56 4.80 14.97
CA ILE A 85 4.35 5.15 15.75
C ILE A 85 3.15 4.99 14.82
N THR A 86 2.13 4.30 15.34
CA THR A 86 1.00 3.80 14.54
C THR A 86 0.09 4.96 14.13
N ILE A 87 0.31 5.48 12.91
CA ILE A 87 -0.42 6.59 12.26
C ILE A 87 -0.17 7.95 12.96
N PRO A 88 0.03 9.07 12.23
CA PRO A 88 0.11 10.40 12.86
C PRO A 88 -1.18 10.71 13.63
N GLN A 89 -1.10 10.71 14.96
CA GLN A 89 -2.29 10.82 15.79
C GLN A 89 -2.72 12.28 15.91
N LYS A 90 -3.93 12.57 15.41
CA LYS A 90 -4.57 13.88 15.56
C LYS A 90 -5.18 13.96 16.97
N LEU A 91 -4.68 14.86 17.81
CA LEU A 91 -5.25 15.10 19.13
C LEU A 91 -5.76 16.54 19.24
N PRO A 92 -7.04 16.77 19.55
CA PRO A 92 -7.55 18.11 19.82
C PRO A 92 -7.03 18.63 21.17
N GLN A 93 -6.96 19.95 21.35
CA GLN A 93 -6.79 20.58 22.67
C GLN A 93 -7.86 20.10 23.66
N ASN A 94 -7.50 20.03 24.95
CA ASN A 94 -8.34 19.49 26.03
C ASN A 94 -8.74 18.02 25.86
N SER A 95 -7.83 17.21 25.33
CA SER A 95 -8.02 15.76 25.22
C SER A 95 -7.01 14.98 26.04
N THR A 96 -7.38 13.76 26.41
CA THR A 96 -6.48 12.73 26.94
C THR A 96 -6.60 11.52 26.02
N ALA A 97 -5.48 10.86 25.69
CA ALA A 97 -5.48 9.68 24.83
C ALA A 97 -4.36 8.70 25.22
N SER A 98 -4.58 7.40 24.96
CA SER A 98 -3.50 6.42 24.96
C SER A 98 -2.97 6.21 23.53
N ILE A 99 -1.65 6.03 23.41
CA ILE A 99 -0.90 5.97 22.16
C ILE A 99 0.02 4.75 22.20
N SER A 100 0.00 3.93 21.16
CA SER A 100 0.96 2.85 20.95
C SER A 100 2.19 3.39 20.20
N VAL A 101 3.33 3.40 20.88
CA VAL A 101 4.64 3.79 20.37
C VAL A 101 5.39 2.51 20.00
N LYS A 102 5.36 2.16 18.71
CA LYS A 102 6.06 0.98 18.17
C LYS A 102 7.37 1.35 17.49
N ALA A 103 8.37 0.49 17.62
CA ALA A 103 9.66 0.63 16.96
C ALA A 103 10.34 -0.73 16.79
N MET A 104 10.83 -1.03 15.60
CA MET A 104 11.50 -2.31 15.31
C MET A 104 12.96 -2.30 15.75
N ASN A 105 13.50 -3.46 16.13
CA ASN A 105 14.88 -3.68 16.61
C ASN A 105 15.24 -2.86 17.88
N THR A 106 14.26 -2.49 18.70
CA THR A 106 14.50 -1.74 19.94
C THR A 106 14.58 -2.65 21.15
N HIS A 107 15.07 -2.08 22.26
CA HIS A 107 15.24 -2.78 23.53
C HIS A 107 14.43 -2.11 24.64
N PHE A 108 13.24 -1.59 24.29
CA PHE A 108 12.32 -0.96 25.22
C PHE A 108 12.13 -1.84 26.46
N ASN A 109 11.98 -1.20 27.61
CA ASN A 109 11.86 -1.88 28.89
C ASN A 109 11.11 -1.00 29.90
N SER A 110 10.94 -1.48 31.12
CA SER A 110 10.23 -0.75 32.18
C SER A 110 10.87 0.59 32.57
N ASP A 111 12.14 0.80 32.23
CA ASP A 111 12.92 1.99 32.56
C ASP A 111 13.06 2.94 31.35
N SER A 112 12.38 2.68 30.23
CA SER A 112 12.32 3.57 29.07
C SER A 112 11.60 4.88 29.40
N GLU A 113 12.27 6.02 29.16
CA GLU A 113 11.70 7.36 29.28
C GLU A 113 11.17 7.84 27.92
N VAL A 114 10.05 8.56 27.91
CA VAL A 114 9.46 9.17 26.70
C VAL A 114 9.36 10.67 26.89
N LYS A 115 9.69 11.43 25.85
CA LYS A 115 9.55 12.90 25.76
C LYS A 115 8.77 13.25 24.51
N ILE A 116 8.04 14.36 24.57
CA ILE A 116 7.30 14.91 23.44
C ILE A 116 7.82 16.33 23.21
N GLU A 117 8.47 16.55 22.08
CA GLU A 117 9.31 17.72 21.80
C GLU A 117 8.82 18.48 20.55
N LYS A 118 9.14 19.78 20.43
CA LYS A 118 8.88 20.60 19.24
C LYS A 118 10.09 21.46 18.93
N ASN A 119 10.85 21.10 17.90
CA ASN A 119 12.16 21.69 17.60
C ASN A 119 13.13 21.59 18.79
N ASP A 120 13.40 20.37 19.27
CA ASP A 120 14.32 20.07 20.41
C ASP A 120 13.96 20.76 21.74
N ASN A 121 12.71 21.18 21.94
CA ASN A 121 12.22 21.78 23.19
C ASN A 121 11.05 20.97 23.74
N ASP A 122 11.04 20.74 25.06
CA ASP A 122 9.93 20.09 25.77
C ASP A 122 8.58 20.76 25.44
N SER A 123 7.59 19.94 25.10
CA SER A 123 6.22 20.40 24.89
C SER A 123 5.47 20.66 26.20
N LEU A 124 4.29 21.29 26.09
CA LEU A 124 3.32 21.34 27.18
C LEU A 124 2.43 20.08 27.23
N ILE A 125 2.66 19.08 26.37
CA ILE A 125 1.87 17.84 26.35
C ILE A 125 2.30 17.01 27.57
N GLN A 126 1.35 16.74 28.47
CA GLN A 126 1.63 15.98 29.67
C GLN A 126 1.62 14.49 29.35
N ILE A 127 2.68 13.76 29.71
CA ILE A 127 2.67 12.30 29.76
C ILE A 127 2.19 11.88 31.14
N ASN A 128 1.06 11.17 31.21
CA ASN A 128 0.43 10.72 32.45
C ASN A 128 0.98 9.37 32.93
N SER A 129 1.29 8.48 31.99
CA SER A 129 1.88 7.16 32.25
C SER A 129 2.62 6.63 31.02
N ILE A 130 3.62 5.79 31.26
CA ILE A 130 4.31 4.97 30.26
C ILE A 130 4.16 3.52 30.74
N ALA A 131 3.69 2.64 29.86
CA ALA A 131 3.57 1.20 30.09
C ALA A 131 4.44 0.46 29.07
N PHE A 132 5.12 -0.59 29.53
CA PHE A 132 5.96 -1.45 28.72
C PHE A 132 5.17 -2.70 28.32
N GLU A 133 4.97 -2.91 27.01
CA GLU A 133 4.26 -4.06 26.46
C GLU A 133 5.24 -5.09 25.87
N SER A 134 6.21 -4.64 25.09
CA SER A 134 7.25 -5.48 24.50
C SER A 134 8.52 -4.70 24.20
N PRO A 135 9.67 -5.35 23.91
CA PRO A 135 10.90 -4.64 23.51
C PRO A 135 10.74 -3.68 22.33
N GLU A 136 9.65 -3.82 21.55
CA GLU A 136 9.30 -3.03 20.37
C GLU A 136 8.03 -2.17 20.56
N GLU A 137 7.38 -2.18 21.74
CA GLU A 137 6.15 -1.43 22.00
C GLU A 137 6.05 -0.86 23.43
N LEU A 138 5.80 0.45 23.50
CA LEU A 138 5.36 1.16 24.70
C LEU A 138 3.94 1.72 24.50
N ILE A 139 3.11 1.70 25.53
CA ILE A 139 1.86 2.46 25.56
C ILE A 139 2.06 3.70 26.44
N ILE A 140 1.90 4.89 25.86
CA ILE A 140 1.91 6.15 26.61
C ILE A 140 0.48 6.69 26.73
N ASN A 141 0.13 7.25 27.89
CA ASN A 141 -1.08 8.04 28.05
C ASN A 141 -0.71 9.51 28.14
N VAL A 142 -1.33 10.36 27.31
CA VAL A 142 -0.98 11.78 27.18
C VAL A 142 -2.21 12.68 27.34
N THR A 143 -2.01 13.88 27.88
CA THR A 143 -3.02 14.95 27.94
C THR A 143 -2.53 16.18 27.18
N VAL A 144 -3.35 16.69 26.27
CA VAL A 144 -3.10 17.90 25.48
C VAL A 144 -3.84 19.07 26.14
N PRO A 145 -3.15 20.05 26.77
CA PRO A 145 -3.80 21.16 27.45
C PRO A 145 -4.35 22.22 26.47
N ALA A 146 -5.25 23.08 26.96
CA ALA A 146 -5.88 24.15 26.19
C ALA A 146 -4.89 25.16 25.59
N GLU A 147 -3.76 25.41 26.27
CA GLU A 147 -2.84 26.50 25.94
C GLU A 147 -1.82 26.17 24.85
N ILE A 148 -1.79 24.93 24.34
CA ILE A 148 -0.92 24.56 23.21
C ILE A 148 -1.37 25.28 21.93
N GLU A 149 -0.40 25.80 21.17
CA GLU A 149 -0.65 26.33 19.84
C GLU A 149 -1.16 25.24 18.89
N ALA A 150 -2.29 25.49 18.22
CA ALA A 150 -2.86 24.60 17.23
C ALA A 150 -3.20 25.35 15.93
N PRO A 151 -3.03 24.75 14.74
CA PRO A 151 -2.45 23.43 14.51
C PRO A 151 -0.93 23.41 14.73
N SER A 152 -0.40 22.30 15.24
CA SER A 152 1.05 22.09 15.38
C SER A 152 1.43 20.62 15.35
N GLN A 153 2.73 20.35 15.17
CA GLN A 153 3.30 19.00 15.12
C GLN A 153 4.37 18.86 16.21
N TYR A 154 4.50 17.65 16.76
CA TYR A 154 5.46 17.30 17.80
C TYR A 154 6.14 15.96 17.47
N ASP A 155 7.41 15.88 17.88
CA ASP A 155 8.24 14.69 17.79
C ASP A 155 8.04 13.84 19.06
N ILE A 156 8.15 12.52 18.93
CA ILE A 156 8.22 11.61 20.08
C ILE A 156 9.64 11.08 20.19
N VAL A 157 10.24 11.24 21.35
CA VAL A 157 11.59 10.77 21.67
C VAL A 157 11.51 9.71 22.76
N VAL A 158 12.14 8.56 22.55
CA VAL A 158 12.27 7.49 23.54
C VAL A 158 13.76 7.34 23.90
N GLU A 159 14.07 7.32 25.19
CA GLU A 159 15.41 7.10 25.73
C GLU A 159 15.38 5.87 26.66
N THR A 160 16.05 4.80 26.23
CA THR A 160 15.98 3.47 26.84
C THR A 160 17.33 3.07 27.43
N PRO A 161 17.43 2.90 28.77
CA PRO A 161 18.65 2.40 29.41
C PRO A 161 18.93 0.94 29.02
N LEU A 162 20.20 0.64 28.72
CA LEU A 162 20.69 -0.71 28.41
C LEU A 162 21.62 -1.26 29.51
N ASN A 163 21.72 -2.59 29.59
CA ASN A 163 22.45 -3.35 30.62
C ASN A 163 23.96 -3.02 30.76
N ASN A 164 24.53 -2.27 29.83
CA ASN A 164 25.93 -1.83 29.77
C ASN A 164 26.13 -0.35 30.18
N ASN A 165 25.10 0.32 30.73
CA ASN A 165 25.04 1.76 31.00
C ASN A 165 25.10 2.67 29.75
N THR A 166 24.75 2.17 28.56
CA THR A 166 24.45 3.04 27.40
C THR A 166 22.95 3.32 27.31
N ILE A 167 22.58 4.39 26.59
CA ILE A 167 21.18 4.74 26.32
C ILE A 167 20.94 4.55 24.83
N GLU A 168 19.92 3.77 24.48
CA GLU A 168 19.33 3.71 23.15
C GLU A 168 18.37 4.91 23.03
N LYS A 169 18.67 5.87 22.14
CA LYS A 169 17.82 7.04 21.88
C LYS A 169 17.19 6.94 20.49
N ILE A 170 15.89 7.16 20.44
CA ILE A 170 15.06 6.96 19.24
C ILE A 170 14.11 8.14 19.11
N THR A 171 14.03 8.73 17.91
CA THR A 171 13.16 9.89 17.62
C THR A 171 12.25 9.56 16.44
N GLY A 172 10.95 9.79 16.60
CA GLY A 172 9.98 9.86 15.51
C GLY A 172 9.60 11.32 15.26
N GLU A 173 9.82 11.81 14.05
CA GLU A 173 9.60 13.20 13.67
C GLU A 173 8.13 13.49 13.28
N ASN A 174 7.54 14.55 13.83
CA ASN A 174 6.19 15.04 13.54
C ASN A 174 5.04 14.01 13.79
N MET A 175 5.22 13.08 14.73
CA MET A 175 4.30 11.95 14.94
C MET A 175 2.97 12.31 15.64
N LEU A 176 2.92 13.43 16.37
CA LEU A 176 1.70 13.93 17.00
C LEU A 176 1.23 15.24 16.35
N HIS A 177 0.00 15.26 15.86
CA HIS A 177 -0.61 16.41 15.22
C HIS A 177 -1.66 17.02 16.17
N ILE A 178 -1.35 18.18 16.77
CA ILE A 178 -2.30 18.86 17.65
C ILE A 178 -3.21 19.78 16.85
N THR A 179 -4.51 19.73 17.14
CA THR A 179 -5.53 20.61 16.54
C THR A 179 -6.36 21.35 17.58
N GLY A 180 -7.20 22.28 17.13
CA GLY A 180 -8.10 23.01 18.01
C GLY A 180 -9.02 22.08 18.80
N ALA A 181 -9.52 22.55 19.93
CA ALA A 181 -10.50 21.81 20.73
C ALA A 181 -11.73 21.43 19.89
N SER A 182 -12.03 20.14 19.79
CA SER A 182 -13.24 19.64 19.13
C SER A 182 -14.44 19.78 20.07
N SER A 183 -15.57 20.23 19.52
CA SER A 183 -16.87 20.21 20.21
C SER A 183 -17.82 19.15 19.66
N ILE A 184 -17.35 18.33 18.73
CA ILE A 184 -18.08 17.20 18.16
C ILE A 184 -17.78 15.97 19.03
N PRO A 185 -18.79 15.15 19.39
CA PRO A 185 -18.55 13.86 20.02
C PRO A 185 -17.70 12.94 19.13
N GLU A 186 -16.47 12.64 19.53
CA GLU A 186 -15.50 11.90 18.71
C GLU A 186 -14.69 10.93 19.57
N ILE A 187 -14.51 9.68 19.11
CA ILE A 187 -13.57 8.72 19.73
C ILE A 187 -12.19 8.99 19.14
N ILE A 188 -11.22 9.33 19.99
CA ILE A 188 -9.87 9.77 19.58
C ILE A 188 -8.78 8.72 19.84
N SER A 189 -9.04 7.76 20.73
CA SER A 189 -8.13 6.67 21.07
C SER A 189 -8.89 5.51 21.71
N ILE A 190 -8.58 4.28 21.30
CA ILE A 190 -8.96 3.06 22.00
C ILE A 190 -7.73 2.21 22.29
N MET A 191 -7.71 1.50 23.42
CA MET A 191 -6.55 0.70 23.85
C MET A 191 -6.96 -0.54 24.67
N PRO A 192 -6.58 -1.77 24.26
CA PRO A 192 -5.94 -2.10 22.99
C PRO A 192 -6.87 -1.87 21.79
N SER A 193 -6.31 -1.43 20.66
CA SER A 193 -7.03 -1.27 19.40
C SER A 193 -7.13 -2.53 18.55
N HIS A 194 -6.54 -3.64 19.02
CA HIS A 194 -6.49 -4.92 18.33
C HIS A 194 -6.89 -6.02 19.30
N VAL A 195 -7.77 -6.93 18.88
CA VAL A 195 -8.25 -8.06 19.70
C VAL A 195 -8.36 -9.34 18.89
N LYS A 196 -8.09 -10.47 19.55
CA LYS A 196 -8.18 -11.79 18.92
C LYS A 196 -9.64 -12.25 18.82
N GLN A 197 -10.01 -12.79 17.65
CA GLN A 197 -11.25 -13.53 17.43
C GLN A 197 -11.39 -14.68 18.46
N GLY A 198 -12.57 -14.83 19.09
CA GLY A 198 -12.78 -15.80 20.18
C GLY A 198 -12.23 -15.40 21.56
N ALA A 199 -11.68 -14.19 21.73
CA ALA A 199 -11.19 -13.75 23.04
C ALA A 199 -12.33 -13.37 23.99
N ASN A 200 -12.20 -13.79 25.26
CA ASN A 200 -13.22 -13.58 26.30
C ASN A 200 -12.70 -12.62 27.38
N SER A 201 -13.58 -11.76 27.91
CA SER A 201 -13.32 -10.77 28.95
C SER A 201 -12.09 -9.86 28.69
N VAL A 202 -11.95 -9.36 27.46
CA VAL A 202 -10.92 -8.41 27.04
C VAL A 202 -11.30 -6.99 27.48
N SER A 203 -10.44 -6.31 28.24
CA SER A 203 -10.65 -4.93 28.67
C SER A 203 -10.14 -3.93 27.63
N ILE A 204 -11.04 -3.12 27.05
CA ILE A 204 -10.71 -2.03 26.11
C ILE A 204 -11.06 -0.68 26.72
N THR A 205 -10.09 0.23 26.78
CA THR A 205 -10.27 1.60 27.28
C THR A 205 -10.47 2.56 26.11
N PHE A 206 -11.50 3.40 26.21
CA PHE A 206 -11.89 4.38 25.23
C PHE A 206 -11.61 5.79 25.76
N TYR A 207 -11.12 6.66 24.88
CA TYR A 207 -10.93 8.08 25.11
C TYR A 207 -11.64 8.86 24.01
N ALA A 208 -12.38 9.88 24.41
CA ALA A 208 -13.21 10.68 23.52
C ALA A 208 -13.11 12.17 23.84
N VAL A 209 -13.78 12.98 23.02
CA VAL A 209 -14.06 14.40 23.27
C VAL A 209 -15.53 14.69 22.93
N GLY A 210 -16.08 15.81 23.43
CA GLY A 210 -17.47 16.21 23.16
C GLY A 210 -18.56 15.37 23.85
N VAL A 211 -18.19 14.37 24.64
CA VAL A 211 -19.07 13.45 25.38
C VAL A 211 -19.10 13.73 26.89
N ASP A 212 -20.11 13.17 27.55
CA ASP A 212 -20.22 13.04 29.02
C ASP A 212 -20.61 11.59 29.34
N PHE A 213 -19.63 10.68 29.37
CA PHE A 213 -19.82 9.24 29.58
C PHE A 213 -20.36 8.92 30.98
N ASP A 214 -21.46 8.16 31.04
CA ASP A 214 -22.12 7.69 32.26
C ASP A 214 -22.38 6.17 32.27
N GLU A 215 -22.94 5.67 33.37
CA GLU A 215 -23.29 4.24 33.56
C GLU A 215 -24.32 3.68 32.57
N ASN A 216 -24.93 4.52 31.73
CA ASN A 216 -25.91 4.16 30.70
C ASN A 216 -25.31 4.26 29.28
N SER A 217 -24.00 4.43 29.15
CA SER A 217 -23.33 4.51 27.84
C SER A 217 -23.45 3.18 27.08
N GLU A 218 -23.92 3.23 25.84
CA GLU A 218 -24.11 2.07 24.95
C GLU A 218 -22.96 2.01 23.93
N ILE A 219 -22.24 0.89 23.86
CA ILE A 219 -21.10 0.71 22.95
C ILE A 219 -21.50 -0.26 21.83
N HIS A 220 -21.24 0.14 20.59
CA HIS A 220 -21.56 -0.62 19.39
C HIS A 220 -20.34 -0.75 18.48
N PHE A 221 -20.21 -1.91 17.85
CA PHE A 221 -19.18 -2.22 16.86
C PHE A 221 -19.88 -2.57 15.54
N GLY A 222 -19.44 -1.96 14.43
CA GLY A 222 -20.05 -2.11 13.10
C GLY A 222 -20.41 -0.78 12.44
N ASN A 223 -20.94 -0.83 11.21
CA ASN A 223 -21.43 0.36 10.51
C ASN A 223 -22.87 0.70 10.94
N LEU A 224 -23.22 1.99 10.87
CA LEU A 224 -24.61 2.43 10.95
C LEU A 224 -25.33 2.13 9.64
N ASP A 225 -26.32 1.24 9.66
CA ASP A 225 -27.24 1.05 8.53
C ASP A 225 -28.05 2.34 8.29
N GLU A 226 -27.92 2.91 7.09
CA GLU A 226 -28.48 4.23 6.69
C GLU A 226 -30.01 4.40 6.85
N ASN A 227 -30.73 3.32 7.19
CA ASN A 227 -32.19 3.27 7.26
C ASN A 227 -32.76 2.84 8.63
N SER A 228 -31.94 2.81 9.69
CA SER A 228 -32.37 2.29 11.00
C SER A 228 -31.99 3.18 12.20
N GLU A 229 -32.98 3.68 12.94
CA GLU A 229 -32.80 4.22 14.31
C GLU A 229 -32.47 3.11 15.35
N VAL A 230 -32.22 1.89 14.91
CA VAL A 230 -31.79 0.75 15.71
C VAL A 230 -30.38 0.38 15.30
N TYR A 231 -29.42 0.51 16.22
CA TYR A 231 -28.09 -0.06 16.07
C TYR A 231 -28.21 -1.55 15.77
N SER A 232 -27.88 -1.94 14.55
CA SER A 232 -27.56 -3.32 14.17
C SER A 232 -26.18 -3.66 14.74
N GLY A 233 -26.09 -3.74 16.08
CA GLY A 233 -24.86 -4.18 16.73
C GLY A 233 -24.48 -5.56 16.20
N ASP A 234 -23.29 -5.67 15.62
CA ASP A 234 -22.76 -6.93 15.12
C ASP A 234 -22.83 -7.96 16.26
N SER A 235 -23.61 -9.04 16.08
CA SER A 235 -23.97 -10.01 17.15
C SER A 235 -22.79 -10.83 17.69
N TYR A 236 -21.59 -10.47 17.27
CA TYR A 236 -20.31 -11.09 17.57
C TYR A 236 -19.60 -10.47 18.77
N PHE A 237 -20.03 -9.29 19.25
CA PHE A 237 -19.47 -8.63 20.44
C PHE A 237 -20.47 -8.62 21.58
N THR A 238 -20.05 -9.07 22.76
CA THR A 238 -20.80 -8.95 24.01
C THR A 238 -20.08 -7.99 24.94
N VAL A 239 -20.72 -6.87 25.31
CA VAL A 239 -20.24 -5.99 26.38
C VAL A 239 -20.65 -6.59 27.73
N GLU A 240 -19.68 -7.05 28.51
CA GLU A 240 -19.88 -7.71 29.81
C GLU A 240 -20.00 -6.69 30.95
N GLU A 241 -19.16 -5.65 30.92
CA GLU A 241 -19.09 -4.60 31.94
C GLU A 241 -18.63 -3.27 31.30
N ILE A 242 -19.08 -2.14 31.85
CA ILE A 242 -18.58 -0.80 31.53
C ILE A 242 -18.15 -0.13 32.85
N ILE A 243 -16.91 0.39 32.85
CA ILE A 243 -16.26 1.04 33.98
C ILE A 243 -15.96 2.48 33.57
N ILE A 244 -16.69 3.45 34.14
CA ILE A 244 -16.47 4.88 33.85
C ILE A 244 -15.31 5.42 34.68
N HIS A 245 -14.32 6.01 34.02
CA HIS A 245 -13.20 6.69 34.69
C HIS A 245 -13.49 8.19 34.89
N ASN A 246 -14.08 8.82 33.88
CA ASN A 246 -14.53 10.22 33.88
C ASN A 246 -15.44 10.50 32.65
N GLU A 247 -15.93 11.73 32.54
CA GLU A 247 -16.83 12.23 31.47
C GLU A 247 -16.32 11.95 30.04
N ILE A 248 -15.01 11.74 29.83
CA ILE A 248 -14.40 11.50 28.50
C ILE A 248 -13.62 10.17 28.39
N SER A 249 -13.67 9.30 29.41
CA SER A 249 -12.99 8.01 29.37
C SER A 249 -13.70 6.90 30.15
N LEU A 250 -13.80 5.73 29.53
CA LEU A 250 -14.36 4.50 30.11
C LEU A 250 -13.54 3.28 29.67
N THR A 251 -13.68 2.17 30.38
CA THR A 251 -13.25 0.83 29.93
C THR A 251 -14.46 -0.07 29.75
N ALA A 252 -14.52 -0.79 28.63
CA ALA A 252 -15.47 -1.87 28.40
C ALA A 252 -14.76 -3.23 28.55
N VAL A 253 -15.40 -4.19 29.20
CA VAL A 253 -14.97 -5.59 29.20
C VAL A 253 -15.80 -6.32 28.16
N LEU A 254 -15.14 -6.94 27.18
CA LEU A 254 -15.78 -7.53 25.99
C LEU A 254 -15.49 -9.03 25.87
N SER A 255 -16.47 -9.79 25.41
CA SER A 255 -16.26 -11.12 24.84
C SER A 255 -16.59 -11.10 23.34
N ILE A 256 -15.73 -11.72 22.55
CA ILE A 256 -15.67 -11.66 21.08
C ILE A 256 -15.88 -13.09 20.54
N ASP A 257 -16.86 -13.27 19.66
CA ASP A 257 -17.23 -14.57 19.11
C ASP A 257 -16.10 -15.18 18.26
N GLU A 258 -15.99 -16.51 18.24
CA GLU A 258 -15.03 -17.25 17.40
C GLU A 258 -15.31 -17.11 15.89
N LEU A 259 -16.48 -16.63 15.49
CA LEU A 259 -16.87 -16.38 14.10
C LEU A 259 -16.83 -14.89 13.72
N THR A 260 -16.38 -14.01 14.62
CA THR A 260 -16.27 -12.55 14.38
C THR A 260 -15.42 -12.28 13.12
N PRO A 261 -15.97 -11.68 12.04
CA PRO A 261 -15.21 -11.41 10.83
C PRO A 261 -13.91 -10.64 11.08
N LYS A 262 -12.80 -11.05 10.44
CA LYS A 262 -11.48 -10.43 10.57
C LYS A 262 -11.46 -9.12 9.78
N LYS A 263 -11.71 -8.00 10.44
CA LYS A 263 -11.75 -6.66 9.83
C LYS A 263 -11.54 -5.59 10.88
N LEU A 264 -11.44 -4.35 10.41
CA LEU A 264 -11.54 -3.16 11.22
C LEU A 264 -13.02 -2.85 11.50
N TYR A 265 -13.41 -2.74 12.77
CA TYR A 265 -14.76 -2.36 13.20
C TYR A 265 -14.79 -0.89 13.59
N ASN A 266 -15.75 -0.16 13.02
CA ASN A 266 -16.08 1.16 13.52
C ASN A 266 -16.67 1.03 14.93
N THR A 267 -16.23 1.90 15.84
CA THR A 267 -16.76 1.98 17.21
C THR A 267 -17.69 3.18 17.31
N THR A 268 -18.87 2.97 17.87
CA THR A 268 -19.76 4.06 18.28
C THR A 268 -20.10 3.94 19.76
N ILE A 269 -19.96 5.03 20.52
CA ILE A 269 -20.39 5.10 21.92
C ILE A 269 -21.49 6.16 22.03
N LYS A 270 -22.66 5.75 22.51
CA LYS A 270 -23.81 6.63 22.72
C LYS A 270 -24.07 6.82 24.20
N THR A 271 -24.19 8.08 24.62
CA THR A 271 -24.58 8.45 25.98
C THR A 271 -25.69 9.50 25.92
N GLY A 272 -26.90 9.11 26.32
CA GLY A 272 -28.09 9.95 26.17
C GLY A 272 -28.39 10.32 24.71
N THR A 273 -28.08 11.56 24.33
CA THR A 273 -28.20 12.08 22.95
C THR A 273 -26.85 12.37 22.28
N GLN A 274 -25.73 12.18 22.98
CA GLN A 274 -24.39 12.27 22.39
C GLN A 274 -24.05 10.92 21.74
N ILE A 275 -23.45 10.96 20.56
CA ILE A 275 -23.00 9.78 19.81
C ILE A 275 -21.57 10.08 19.36
N ALA A 276 -20.58 9.52 20.07
CA ALA A 276 -19.18 9.59 19.65
C ALA A 276 -18.87 8.47 18.68
N GLU A 277 -18.36 8.84 17.51
CA GLU A 277 -17.96 7.93 16.44
C GLU A 277 -16.45 7.98 16.23
N ALA A 278 -15.88 6.91 15.67
CA ALA A 278 -14.48 6.88 15.26
C ALA A 278 -14.29 7.65 13.94
N VAL A 279 -13.83 8.90 14.04
CA VAL A 279 -13.51 9.75 12.88
C VAL A 279 -12.10 9.53 12.30
N MET A 280 -11.27 8.73 12.96
CA MET A 280 -9.91 8.35 12.54
C MET A 280 -9.57 6.94 13.01
N TYR A 281 -8.59 6.28 12.37
CA TYR A 281 -8.14 4.91 12.66
C TYR A 281 -7.89 4.60 14.14
N SER A 282 -7.50 5.58 14.97
CA SER A 282 -7.29 5.41 16.41
C SER A 282 -8.57 5.13 17.23
N GLY A 283 -9.76 5.31 16.65
CA GLY A 283 -11.05 4.98 17.25
C GLY A 283 -11.62 3.60 16.87
N PHE A 284 -10.98 2.89 15.93
CA PHE A 284 -11.48 1.62 15.38
C PHE A 284 -10.86 0.40 16.09
N LEU A 285 -11.63 -0.68 16.17
CA LEU A 285 -11.21 -1.96 16.77
C LEU A 285 -10.89 -2.98 15.67
N GLN A 286 -9.64 -3.41 15.55
CA GLN A 286 -9.28 -4.50 14.65
C GLN A 286 -9.49 -5.86 15.31
N VAL A 287 -10.30 -6.72 14.68
CA VAL A 287 -10.35 -8.14 15.05
C VAL A 287 -9.44 -8.93 14.13
N TYR A 288 -8.54 -9.72 14.72
CA TYR A 288 -7.59 -10.56 14.00
C TYR A 288 -7.66 -12.01 14.48
N GLN A 289 -7.22 -12.94 13.63
CA GLN A 289 -6.91 -14.31 14.03
C GLN A 289 -5.42 -14.38 14.31
N ALA A 290 -5.02 -15.00 15.43
CA ALA A 290 -3.61 -15.30 15.66
C ALA A 290 -3.10 -16.25 14.55
N ALA A 291 -1.91 -15.97 14.02
CA ALA A 291 -1.28 -16.87 13.07
C ALA A 291 -1.10 -18.27 13.69
N LEU A 292 -1.32 -19.32 12.89
CA LEU A 292 -1.19 -20.69 13.38
C LEU A 292 0.30 -21.02 13.60
N PRO A 293 0.64 -21.79 14.65
CA PRO A 293 2.00 -22.29 14.85
C PRO A 293 2.34 -23.29 13.75
N GLU A 294 3.38 -23.02 12.97
CA GLU A 294 3.77 -23.81 11.79
C GLU A 294 5.21 -24.32 11.94
N LEU A 295 5.46 -25.54 11.47
CA LEU A 295 6.81 -26.10 11.35
C LEU A 295 7.36 -25.83 9.94
N ILE A 296 8.48 -25.12 9.85
CA ILE A 296 9.06 -24.65 8.58
C ILE A 296 10.08 -25.65 8.03
N ALA A 297 10.93 -26.23 8.89
CA ALA A 297 12.02 -27.10 8.45
C ALA A 297 12.48 -28.07 9.54
N ILE A 298 13.12 -29.17 9.11
CA ILE A 298 13.91 -30.08 9.94
C ILE A 298 15.26 -30.34 9.26
N GLU A 299 16.35 -30.21 10.01
CA GLU A 299 17.69 -30.52 9.54
C GLU A 299 18.42 -31.49 10.50
N PRO A 300 19.01 -32.59 10.01
CA PRO A 300 18.89 -33.12 8.65
C PRO A 300 17.49 -33.71 8.39
N SER A 301 17.02 -33.59 7.15
CA SER A 301 15.71 -34.10 6.70
C SER A 301 15.71 -35.58 6.30
N HIS A 302 16.76 -36.33 6.65
CA HIS A 302 16.87 -37.76 6.38
C HIS A 302 17.78 -38.48 7.38
N GLY A 303 17.58 -39.79 7.55
CA GLY A 303 18.45 -40.64 8.35
C GLY A 303 18.22 -42.12 8.07
N ARG A 304 19.22 -42.97 8.36
CA ARG A 304 19.19 -44.40 8.02
C ARG A 304 18.68 -45.27 9.16
N GLN A 305 18.10 -46.41 8.79
CA GLN A 305 17.87 -47.51 9.75
C GLN A 305 19.14 -47.79 10.59
N THR A 306 18.97 -48.01 11.89
CA THR A 306 20.02 -48.16 12.93
C THR A 306 20.80 -46.90 13.31
N GLU A 307 20.52 -45.74 12.70
CA GLU A 307 21.19 -44.49 13.03
C GLU A 307 20.64 -43.84 14.32
N THR A 308 21.46 -43.00 14.94
CA THR A 308 21.06 -42.08 16.02
C THR A 308 21.65 -40.73 15.67
N ILE A 309 20.81 -39.72 15.53
CA ILE A 309 21.13 -38.47 14.87
C ILE A 309 20.47 -37.30 15.60
N ASP A 310 21.18 -36.19 15.71
CA ASP A 310 20.65 -34.95 16.24
C ASP A 310 19.95 -34.19 15.11
N ILE A 311 18.74 -33.72 15.39
CA ILE A 311 17.91 -32.91 14.49
C ILE A 311 17.67 -31.54 15.10
N VAL A 312 17.51 -30.53 14.25
CA VAL A 312 17.02 -29.19 14.58
C VAL A 312 15.75 -28.94 13.79
N ILE A 313 14.68 -28.53 14.48
CA ILE A 313 13.39 -28.17 13.90
C ILE A 313 13.25 -26.65 14.03
N THR A 314 12.89 -25.98 12.94
CA THR A 314 12.57 -24.55 12.91
C THR A 314 11.08 -24.38 12.66
N GLY A 315 10.43 -23.50 13.44
CA GLY A 315 9.02 -23.14 13.29
C GLY A 315 8.80 -21.63 13.18
N GLU A 316 7.58 -21.25 12.82
CA GLU A 316 7.08 -19.86 12.72
C GLU A 316 5.79 -19.76 13.54
N ASN A 317 5.58 -18.63 14.25
CA ASN A 317 4.48 -18.44 15.20
C ASN A 317 4.41 -19.48 16.35
N VAL A 318 5.54 -20.14 16.64
CA VAL A 318 5.71 -21.11 17.74
C VAL A 318 6.41 -20.49 18.95
N ASN A 319 6.26 -21.12 20.12
CA ASN A 319 7.02 -20.77 21.32
C ASN A 319 7.64 -22.00 22.01
N PHE A 320 8.59 -22.66 21.34
CA PHE A 320 9.27 -23.86 21.82
C PHE A 320 9.97 -23.68 23.18
N SER A 321 9.92 -24.73 24.01
CA SER A 321 10.65 -24.85 25.28
C SER A 321 11.25 -26.25 25.44
N ASP A 322 12.06 -26.45 26.49
CA ASP A 322 12.64 -27.77 26.81
C ASP A 322 11.56 -28.83 27.16
N GLU A 323 10.32 -28.41 27.40
CA GLU A 323 9.15 -29.26 27.66
C GLU A 323 8.33 -29.61 26.40
N SER A 324 8.70 -29.12 25.21
CA SER A 324 7.97 -29.43 23.96
C SER A 324 8.06 -30.94 23.61
N GLU A 325 6.96 -31.50 23.11
CA GLU A 325 6.87 -32.90 22.68
C GLU A 325 6.93 -32.99 21.14
N ILE A 326 7.94 -33.68 20.62
CA ILE A 326 8.12 -33.93 19.17
C ILE A 326 7.54 -35.31 18.82
N GLN A 327 6.67 -35.37 17.81
CA GLN A 327 6.02 -36.61 17.37
C GLN A 327 6.27 -36.86 15.87
N PHE A 328 6.51 -38.12 15.51
CA PHE A 328 6.62 -38.60 14.12
C PHE A 328 5.49 -39.57 13.80
N ASP A 329 5.01 -39.57 12.55
CA ASP A 329 3.96 -40.50 12.13
C ASP A 329 4.43 -41.96 11.95
N GLY A 330 3.55 -42.90 12.30
CA GLY A 330 3.83 -44.34 12.22
C GLY A 330 4.77 -44.86 13.32
N THR A 331 5.69 -45.75 12.98
CA THR A 331 6.55 -46.46 13.94
C THR A 331 7.98 -46.62 13.44
N GLY A 332 8.95 -46.59 14.36
CA GLY A 332 10.36 -46.86 14.07
C GLY A 332 11.30 -45.67 14.21
N ILE A 333 10.78 -44.48 14.53
CA ILE A 333 11.57 -43.34 15.00
C ILE A 333 11.23 -43.10 16.48
N GLU A 334 12.25 -42.98 17.32
CA GLU A 334 12.17 -42.74 18.76
C GLU A 334 12.90 -41.43 19.08
N VAL A 335 12.19 -40.41 19.58
CA VAL A 335 12.83 -39.22 20.17
C VAL A 335 13.40 -39.61 21.52
N LEU A 336 14.70 -39.43 21.73
CA LEU A 336 15.36 -39.90 22.94
C LEU A 336 14.92 -39.06 24.16
N PRO A 337 14.58 -39.70 25.30
CA PRO A 337 14.22 -38.97 26.52
C PRO A 337 15.30 -37.96 26.92
N THR A 338 14.87 -36.78 27.36
CA THR A 338 15.76 -35.68 27.81
C THR A 338 16.77 -35.17 26.76
N SER A 339 16.54 -35.44 25.46
CA SER A 339 17.35 -34.86 24.37
C SER A 339 16.77 -33.57 23.78
N VAL A 340 15.49 -33.29 24.02
CA VAL A 340 14.81 -32.07 23.55
C VAL A 340 15.42 -30.86 24.25
N THR A 341 15.81 -29.83 23.49
CA THR A 341 16.35 -28.56 24.03
C THR A 341 15.93 -27.39 23.13
N ALA A 342 15.34 -26.34 23.70
CA ALA A 342 15.05 -25.11 22.97
C ALA A 342 16.34 -24.32 22.72
N ILE A 343 16.58 -23.97 21.46
CA ILE A 343 17.68 -23.08 21.03
C ILE A 343 17.19 -21.63 21.09
N THR A 344 15.98 -21.40 20.59
CA THR A 344 15.20 -20.16 20.68
C THR A 344 13.72 -20.54 20.83
N SER A 345 12.81 -19.56 20.96
CA SER A 345 11.36 -19.82 20.88
C SER A 345 10.93 -20.40 19.52
N THR A 346 11.74 -20.26 18.47
CA THR A 346 11.44 -20.72 17.09
C THR A 346 12.32 -21.87 16.60
N GLN A 347 13.30 -22.31 17.40
CA GLN A 347 14.19 -23.43 17.05
C GLN A 347 14.39 -24.37 18.23
N ILE A 348 14.20 -25.66 17.98
CA ILE A 348 14.34 -26.73 18.98
C ILE A 348 15.19 -27.87 18.41
N SER A 349 16.08 -28.43 19.23
CA SER A 349 16.85 -29.62 18.87
C SER A 349 16.39 -30.84 19.64
N ALA A 350 16.62 -32.03 19.08
CA ALA A 350 16.42 -33.31 19.74
C ALA A 350 17.31 -34.40 19.13
N THR A 351 17.61 -35.46 19.89
CA THR A 351 18.27 -36.65 19.35
C THR A 351 17.23 -37.71 19.04
N ILE A 352 17.18 -38.16 17.78
CA ILE A 352 16.29 -39.27 17.36
C ILE A 352 17.08 -40.55 17.09
N LYS A 353 16.42 -41.68 17.28
CA LYS A 353 16.94 -43.01 16.99
C LYS A 353 16.02 -43.75 16.03
N ILE A 354 16.60 -44.30 14.97
CA ILE A 354 15.88 -44.97 13.89
C ILE A 354 16.07 -46.49 14.02
N ALA A 355 14.97 -47.23 14.11
CA ALA A 355 14.97 -48.69 14.26
C ALA A 355 15.54 -49.41 13.02
N ASP A 356 15.90 -50.69 13.17
CA ASP A 356 16.44 -51.49 12.06
C ASP A 356 15.37 -52.04 11.10
N ASP A 357 14.10 -51.89 11.48
CA ASP A 357 12.87 -52.26 10.77
C ASP A 357 11.97 -51.04 10.44
N ALA A 358 12.39 -49.81 10.74
CA ALA A 358 11.67 -48.59 10.41
C ALA A 358 11.38 -48.52 8.91
N GLU A 359 10.12 -48.28 8.52
CA GLU A 359 9.73 -48.36 7.10
C GLU A 359 10.35 -47.22 6.30
N LEU A 360 10.84 -47.55 5.10
CA LEU A 360 11.57 -46.65 4.19
C LEU A 360 10.61 -45.68 3.47
N THR A 361 10.14 -44.68 4.20
CA THR A 361 9.23 -43.64 3.73
C THR A 361 9.59 -42.29 4.34
N SER A 362 9.11 -41.21 3.72
CA SER A 362 9.03 -39.90 4.36
C SER A 362 7.98 -39.91 5.48
N ARG A 363 8.27 -39.15 6.54
CA ARG A 363 7.52 -39.07 7.79
C ARG A 363 7.02 -37.65 8.01
N THR A 364 5.80 -37.52 8.51
CA THR A 364 5.21 -36.28 9.01
C THR A 364 5.69 -36.04 10.43
N ILE A 365 5.92 -34.77 10.78
CA ILE A 365 6.32 -34.35 12.13
C ILE A 365 5.35 -33.30 12.69
N SER A 366 5.04 -33.37 13.97
CA SER A 366 4.35 -32.33 14.73
C SER A 366 5.08 -32.05 16.05
N VAL A 367 4.90 -30.84 16.59
CA VAL A 367 5.40 -30.45 17.90
C VAL A 367 4.25 -29.91 18.75
N ILE A 368 4.22 -30.27 20.03
CA ILE A 368 3.25 -29.78 21.00
C ILE A 368 4.00 -29.03 22.10
N THR A 369 3.63 -27.78 22.38
CA THR A 369 4.22 -26.97 23.46
C THR A 369 3.14 -26.46 24.41
N GLY A 370 2.95 -27.16 25.53
CA GLY A 370 1.93 -26.82 26.52
C GLY A 370 0.50 -27.07 26.01
N ALA A 371 -0.17 -26.02 25.53
CA ALA A 371 -1.49 -26.09 24.90
C ALA A 371 -1.47 -25.68 23.40
N GLU A 372 -0.28 -25.38 22.88
CA GLU A 372 -0.01 -25.08 21.48
C GLU A 372 0.31 -26.38 20.75
N GLU A 373 -0.36 -26.65 19.63
CA GLU A 373 -0.09 -27.78 18.73
C GLU A 373 0.19 -27.20 17.35
N THR A 374 1.34 -27.57 16.76
CA THR A 374 1.74 -27.05 15.44
C THR A 374 1.01 -27.75 14.30
N GLU A 375 0.73 -27.01 13.22
CA GLU A 375 0.38 -27.64 11.94
C GLU A 375 1.48 -28.64 11.52
N PRO A 376 1.15 -29.90 11.15
CA PRO A 376 2.16 -30.91 10.88
C PRO A 376 2.98 -30.61 9.61
N LEU A 377 4.31 -30.70 9.70
CA LEU A 377 5.17 -30.63 8.52
C LEU A 377 5.16 -31.99 7.81
N TYR A 378 4.36 -32.08 6.74
CA TYR A 378 4.20 -33.29 5.94
C TYR A 378 5.49 -33.67 5.20
N TYR A 379 5.82 -34.96 5.22
CA TYR A 379 6.99 -35.55 4.54
C TYR A 379 8.36 -34.98 4.97
N ALA A 380 8.44 -34.34 6.15
CA ALA A 380 9.60 -33.64 6.69
C ALA A 380 10.90 -34.49 6.75
N PHE A 381 10.79 -35.77 7.13
CA PHE A 381 11.95 -36.60 7.44
C PHE A 381 11.91 -37.95 6.71
N THR A 382 12.93 -38.28 5.93
CA THR A 382 12.97 -39.51 5.12
C THR A 382 13.84 -40.61 5.72
N VAL A 383 13.27 -41.79 5.92
CA VAL A 383 13.99 -42.98 6.41
C VAL A 383 14.66 -43.72 5.25
N GLU A 384 15.99 -43.84 5.29
CA GLU A 384 16.81 -44.54 4.30
C GLU A 384 17.23 -45.96 4.75
N GLU A 385 17.56 -46.82 3.77
CA GLU A 385 18.10 -48.16 4.03
C GLU A 385 19.51 -48.09 4.64
N LYS A 386 19.79 -48.99 5.60
CA LYS A 386 21.13 -49.16 6.20
C LYS A 386 22.19 -49.57 5.18
N ILE A 387 23.42 -49.08 5.34
CA ILE A 387 24.56 -49.46 4.51
C ILE A 387 24.92 -50.94 4.73
N SER A 388 24.68 -51.78 3.72
CA SER A 388 25.08 -53.19 3.72
C SER A 388 26.50 -53.37 3.15
N ILE A 389 27.50 -53.56 4.02
CA ILE A 389 28.88 -53.82 3.59
C ILE A 389 29.02 -55.28 3.10
N SER A 390 28.89 -55.49 1.79
CA SER A 390 29.13 -56.80 1.17
C SER A 390 30.62 -57.19 1.25
N SER A 391 30.95 -58.20 2.06
CA SER A 391 32.31 -58.72 2.19
C SER A 391 32.52 -59.97 1.32
N SER A 392 33.07 -59.78 0.13
CA SER A 392 33.54 -60.88 -0.73
C SER A 392 35.01 -61.21 -0.44
N PRO A 393 35.36 -62.45 -0.05
CA PRO A 393 36.76 -62.84 0.17
C PRO A 393 37.34 -63.52 -1.08
N SER A 394 38.47 -63.04 -1.57
CA SER A 394 39.39 -63.83 -2.42
C SER A 394 40.83 -63.32 -2.32
N SER A 395 41.79 -64.22 -2.49
CA SER A 395 43.16 -64.06 -1.98
C SER A 395 44.26 -64.16 -3.04
N SER A 396 45.02 -63.06 -3.18
CA SER A 396 46.49 -63.04 -3.35
C SER A 396 47.06 -63.58 -4.71
N PRO A 397 48.38 -63.49 -5.02
CA PRO A 397 48.82 -62.55 -6.06
C PRO A 397 49.86 -63.09 -7.09
N VAL A 398 49.96 -62.49 -8.28
CA VAL A 398 51.13 -62.65 -9.19
C VAL A 398 51.51 -61.33 -9.88
N ASN A 399 52.81 -61.12 -10.06
CA ASN A 399 53.49 -59.94 -10.59
C ASN A 399 54.09 -60.23 -11.99
N SER A 400 53.96 -59.30 -12.97
CA SER A 400 54.94 -59.12 -14.07
C SER A 400 54.66 -57.86 -14.91
N GLU A 401 55.73 -57.35 -15.53
CA GLU A 401 55.89 -56.00 -16.14
C GLU A 401 55.79 -56.02 -17.70
N PRO A 402 56.24 -55.04 -18.54
CA PRO A 402 55.34 -54.32 -19.46
C PRO A 402 55.69 -54.42 -20.99
N GLU A 403 55.19 -53.45 -21.79
CA GLU A 403 55.44 -53.14 -23.24
C GLU A 403 54.50 -53.80 -24.30
N PRO A 404 54.44 -53.31 -25.58
CA PRO A 404 54.08 -51.94 -26.03
C PRO A 404 53.07 -51.96 -27.25
N PRO A 405 52.67 -50.82 -27.90
CA PRO A 405 51.61 -50.80 -28.92
C PRO A 405 52.09 -50.91 -30.38
N PRO A 406 51.20 -51.29 -31.31
CA PRO A 406 50.95 -50.53 -32.56
C PRO A 406 49.46 -50.60 -33.02
N SER A 407 48.92 -49.95 -34.06
CA SER A 407 49.23 -48.73 -34.86
C SER A 407 48.03 -48.47 -35.83
N ASP A 408 47.83 -47.25 -36.32
CA ASP A 408 46.89 -46.94 -37.42
C ASP A 408 47.26 -47.62 -38.75
N SER A 409 46.27 -47.82 -39.64
CA SER A 409 46.21 -47.37 -41.06
C SER A 409 45.44 -48.29 -42.05
N ASP A 410 44.47 -47.66 -42.71
CA ASP A 410 44.10 -47.70 -44.15
C ASP A 410 43.56 -48.95 -44.92
N PHE A 411 42.86 -48.60 -46.01
CA PHE A 411 42.48 -49.33 -47.24
C PHE A 411 41.07 -49.98 -47.41
N GLU A 412 40.22 -49.24 -48.15
CA GLU A 412 39.22 -49.68 -49.16
C GLU A 412 39.88 -50.38 -50.39
N PRO A 413 39.20 -50.73 -51.52
CA PRO A 413 37.76 -50.86 -51.86
C PRO A 413 37.40 -52.23 -52.51
N ASP A 414 36.17 -52.35 -53.04
CA ASP A 414 35.76 -52.99 -54.33
C ASP A 414 34.36 -53.68 -54.20
N ASP A 415 33.49 -53.82 -55.21
CA ASP A 415 33.00 -52.92 -56.29
C ASP A 415 31.77 -53.61 -56.97
N VAL A 416 30.80 -52.86 -57.56
CA VAL A 416 29.95 -53.28 -58.73
C VAL A 416 28.92 -54.47 -58.54
N ASP A 417 27.68 -54.56 -59.11
CA ASP A 417 27.00 -53.89 -60.25
C ASP A 417 25.42 -53.87 -60.23
N ASN A 418 24.85 -53.02 -61.11
CA ASN A 418 23.57 -53.01 -61.90
C ASN A 418 22.27 -53.74 -61.42
N SER A 419 21.05 -53.15 -61.37
CA SER A 419 20.22 -52.27 -62.25
C SER A 419 19.14 -52.98 -63.14
N SER A 420 18.22 -52.17 -63.71
CA SER A 420 17.04 -52.47 -64.57
C SER A 420 15.72 -52.84 -63.85
N ASP A 421 14.51 -52.43 -64.31
CA ASP A 421 14.11 -51.89 -65.63
C ASP A 421 12.84 -50.98 -65.61
N THR A 422 12.66 -50.21 -66.69
CA THR A 422 11.50 -49.39 -67.15
C THR A 422 11.18 -48.03 -66.50
N GLY A 423 10.57 -47.04 -67.19
CA GLY A 423 10.37 -46.89 -68.65
C GLY A 423 9.13 -46.09 -69.16
N THR A 424 9.33 -44.81 -69.56
CA THR A 424 8.88 -44.09 -70.81
C THR A 424 7.39 -44.12 -71.30
N ASP A 425 6.78 -43.14 -72.01
CA ASP A 425 7.17 -41.83 -72.62
C ASP A 425 5.89 -40.97 -72.96
N ASP A 426 6.06 -39.65 -73.17
CA ASP A 426 5.41 -38.70 -74.14
C ASP A 426 3.86 -38.42 -74.15
N ASP A 427 3.32 -37.25 -74.57
CA ASP A 427 3.88 -36.11 -75.34
C ASP A 427 3.17 -34.72 -75.16
N ILE A 428 3.85 -33.66 -75.65
CA ILE A 428 3.61 -32.16 -75.69
C ILE A 428 2.15 -31.73 -76.14
N GLU A 429 1.53 -30.54 -75.91
CA GLU A 429 1.88 -29.08 -75.85
C GLU A 429 0.94 -28.27 -74.87
N GLU A 430 0.96 -26.94 -74.63
CA GLU A 430 1.64 -25.75 -75.23
C GLU A 430 1.82 -24.57 -74.21
N GLN A 431 3.02 -23.93 -74.15
CA GLN A 431 3.37 -22.49 -73.86
C GLN A 431 2.77 -21.67 -72.64
N THR A 432 3.44 -20.69 -71.99
CA THR A 432 4.71 -19.91 -72.17
C THR A 432 5.43 -19.53 -70.85
N ASP A 433 6.78 -19.58 -70.85
CA ASP A 433 7.82 -18.64 -70.31
C ASP A 433 7.48 -17.42 -69.40
N THR A 434 8.34 -16.86 -68.51
CA THR A 434 9.71 -17.16 -67.95
C THR A 434 9.99 -16.31 -66.67
N ASN A 435 10.96 -16.72 -65.84
CA ASN A 435 11.55 -15.98 -64.68
C ASN A 435 12.87 -15.26 -65.13
N PRO A 436 13.41 -14.18 -64.50
CA PRO A 436 14.29 -14.28 -63.29
C PRO A 436 14.45 -13.01 -62.39
N ASN A 437 15.34 -13.07 -61.39
CA ASN A 437 15.74 -11.98 -60.46
C ASN A 437 16.94 -11.09 -60.93
N ASP A 438 16.98 -9.87 -60.36
CA ASP A 438 18.12 -9.02 -59.93
C ASP A 438 19.05 -8.20 -60.89
N ALA A 439 19.47 -7.02 -60.36
CA ALA A 439 20.59 -6.11 -60.73
C ALA A 439 20.43 -5.19 -61.99
N VAL A 440 20.95 -3.95 -62.13
CA VAL A 440 21.73 -3.03 -61.24
C VAL A 440 21.77 -1.55 -61.78
N THR A 441 21.83 -0.53 -60.87
CA THR A 441 22.26 0.91 -61.00
C THR A 441 21.90 1.86 -62.17
N VAL A 442 21.59 3.15 -61.86
CA VAL A 442 22.30 4.38 -62.34
C VAL A 442 22.24 5.51 -61.26
N VAL A 443 23.21 6.43 -61.30
CA VAL A 443 23.59 7.51 -60.36
C VAL A 443 22.90 8.87 -60.65
N GLU A 444 22.58 9.69 -59.62
CA GLU A 444 23.00 11.13 -59.47
C GLU A 444 22.32 11.90 -58.31
N SER A 445 23.07 12.83 -57.72
CA SER A 445 22.74 13.79 -56.63
C SER A 445 23.69 15.02 -56.76
N PRO A 446 23.62 16.08 -55.93
CA PRO A 446 22.56 17.03 -55.52
C PRO A 446 23.02 18.48 -55.93
N PRO A 447 23.09 19.57 -55.12
CA PRO A 447 22.31 20.12 -53.99
C PRO A 447 21.90 21.63 -54.15
N THR A 448 21.26 22.26 -53.15
CA THR A 448 21.68 23.49 -52.40
C THR A 448 20.54 24.33 -51.77
N GLU A 449 20.70 24.75 -50.51
CA GLU A 449 20.07 25.94 -49.88
C GLU A 449 20.84 27.25 -50.25
N PRO A 450 20.61 28.46 -49.69
CA PRO A 450 19.49 29.03 -48.90
C PRO A 450 18.96 30.37 -49.50
N VAL A 451 18.13 31.14 -48.77
CA VAL A 451 18.20 32.63 -48.57
C VAL A 451 16.89 33.20 -47.98
N ASN A 452 17.02 34.26 -47.16
CA ASN A 452 15.97 34.93 -46.35
C ASN A 452 15.19 36.05 -47.13
N PRO A 453 14.23 36.80 -46.52
CA PRO A 453 13.11 37.45 -47.24
C PRO A 453 13.33 38.95 -47.56
N PRO A 454 12.31 39.62 -48.13
CA PRO A 454 12.14 41.07 -48.03
C PRO A 454 10.89 41.49 -47.21
N SER A 455 11.11 42.38 -46.23
CA SER A 455 10.05 43.21 -45.60
C SER A 455 9.92 44.55 -46.32
N THR A 456 8.75 45.21 -46.25
CA THR A 456 8.47 46.68 -46.41
C THR A 456 6.96 46.90 -46.58
N VAL A 457 6.28 47.99 -46.15
CA VAL A 457 6.66 49.14 -45.29
C VAL A 457 5.38 49.83 -44.73
N SER A 458 5.59 50.72 -43.75
CA SER A 458 4.78 51.91 -43.37
C SER A 458 3.87 51.79 -42.13
N THR A 459 3.86 52.69 -41.12
CA THR A 459 4.66 53.93 -40.90
C THR A 459 4.60 54.40 -39.43
N ASP A 460 5.72 54.96 -38.94
CA ASP A 460 5.86 56.18 -38.09
C ASP A 460 5.41 56.16 -36.60
N SER A 461 6.06 56.84 -35.63
CA SER A 461 7.18 57.82 -35.66
C SER A 461 8.10 57.73 -34.41
N THR A 462 9.36 58.21 -34.55
CA THR A 462 10.35 58.82 -33.61
C THR A 462 10.02 59.01 -32.09
N GLU A 463 10.97 59.08 -31.14
CA GLU A 463 12.35 59.66 -31.16
C GLU A 463 13.33 59.02 -30.13
N VAL A 464 14.53 59.61 -29.94
CA VAL A 464 15.80 58.99 -29.49
C VAL A 464 16.34 59.58 -28.17
N THR A 465 17.04 58.79 -27.32
CA THR A 465 18.35 59.16 -26.67
C THR A 465 19.06 57.99 -25.93
N GLU A 466 20.29 57.72 -26.37
CA GLU A 466 21.55 57.40 -25.64
C GLU A 466 21.63 56.40 -24.44
N VAL A 467 22.29 55.25 -24.71
CA VAL A 467 23.54 54.72 -24.09
C VAL A 467 23.81 54.95 -22.58
N ASP A 468 23.93 53.84 -21.82
CA ASP A 468 25.21 53.46 -21.17
C ASP A 468 25.23 51.99 -20.68
N ASP A 469 26.41 51.36 -20.70
CA ASP A 469 26.66 49.99 -20.24
C ASP A 469 26.90 49.91 -18.72
N ASN A 470 26.37 48.87 -18.05
CA ASN A 470 26.98 48.07 -16.95
C ASN A 470 25.93 47.50 -15.97
N ASN A 471 25.65 46.19 -16.02
CA ASN A 471 25.89 45.24 -14.92
C ASN A 471 25.30 43.83 -15.15
N THR A 472 26.08 42.84 -14.71
CA THR A 472 25.76 41.50 -14.20
C THR A 472 24.30 41.00 -14.23
N PRO A 473 24.02 39.78 -14.76
CA PRO A 473 22.68 39.21 -14.75
C PRO A 473 22.24 38.83 -13.33
N SER A 474 21.31 39.61 -12.78
CA SER A 474 20.49 39.21 -11.63
C SER A 474 19.23 38.52 -12.15
N ALA A 475 18.72 37.52 -11.41
CA ALA A 475 17.58 36.72 -11.82
C ALA A 475 16.32 37.57 -12.08
N GLU A 476 15.68 37.38 -13.23
CA GLU A 476 14.37 37.95 -13.52
C GLU A 476 13.29 37.20 -12.72
N THR A 477 12.81 37.82 -11.64
CA THR A 477 11.56 37.44 -11.01
C THR A 477 10.41 37.83 -11.94
N ASN A 478 9.75 36.83 -12.54
CA ASN A 478 8.49 37.03 -13.26
C ASN A 478 7.48 37.75 -12.35
N PRO A 479 6.86 38.88 -12.76
CA PRO A 479 5.94 39.62 -11.90
C PRO A 479 4.74 38.76 -11.51
N GLU A 480 4.46 38.77 -10.22
CA GLU A 480 3.30 38.14 -9.58
C GLU A 480 2.01 38.59 -10.27
N GLU A 481 1.31 37.64 -10.92
CA GLU A 481 0.06 37.92 -11.62
C GLU A 481 -1.00 38.29 -10.58
N LEU A 482 -1.34 39.58 -10.52
CA LEU A 482 -2.33 40.11 -9.57
C LEU A 482 -3.61 39.27 -9.61
N PRO A 483 -4.20 38.93 -8.44
CA PRO A 483 -5.39 38.11 -8.40
C PRO A 483 -6.50 38.76 -9.25
N PRO A 484 -7.21 37.98 -10.10
CA PRO A 484 -8.21 38.53 -11.00
C PRO A 484 -9.28 39.26 -10.18
N THR A 485 -9.48 40.54 -10.48
CA THR A 485 -10.52 41.34 -9.84
C THR A 485 -11.89 40.80 -10.25
N TYR A 486 -12.54 40.12 -9.31
CA TYR A 486 -13.84 39.48 -9.54
C TYR A 486 -14.89 40.49 -10.04
N PRO A 487 -15.70 40.13 -11.04
CA PRO A 487 -16.82 40.97 -11.45
C PRO A 487 -17.81 41.09 -10.30
N VAL A 488 -17.98 42.32 -9.78
CA VAL A 488 -18.99 42.63 -8.77
C VAL A 488 -20.36 42.31 -9.36
N LEU A 489 -21.06 41.34 -8.76
CA LEU A 489 -22.41 40.96 -9.17
C LEU A 489 -23.36 42.18 -9.11
N PRO A 490 -24.25 42.35 -10.09
CA PRO A 490 -25.29 43.37 -10.00
C PRO A 490 -26.18 43.10 -8.77
N PRO A 491 -26.67 44.14 -8.09
CA PRO A 491 -27.43 43.96 -6.85
C PRO A 491 -28.68 43.11 -7.09
N SER A 492 -28.77 42.00 -6.35
CA SER A 492 -29.90 41.08 -6.38
C SER A 492 -31.22 41.81 -6.14
N SER A 493 -32.27 41.34 -6.84
CA SER A 493 -33.66 41.74 -6.58
C SER A 493 -33.99 41.69 -5.09
N SER A 494 -34.67 42.72 -4.59
CA SER A 494 -34.92 42.95 -3.16
C SER A 494 -35.42 41.70 -2.43
N PHE A 495 -34.54 41.08 -1.63
CA PHE A 495 -34.91 40.07 -0.65
C PHE A 495 -35.91 40.66 0.37
N PRO A 496 -36.85 39.85 0.90
CA PRO A 496 -37.77 40.31 1.94
C PRO A 496 -37.01 40.74 3.20
N SER A 497 -37.52 41.76 3.90
CA SER A 497 -36.92 42.30 5.13
C SER A 497 -37.12 41.41 6.37
N HIS A 498 -37.25 40.10 6.18
CA HIS A 498 -37.47 39.14 7.27
C HIS A 498 -36.11 38.54 7.66
N THR A 499 -35.65 38.92 8.85
CA THR A 499 -34.46 38.37 9.50
C THR A 499 -34.63 36.88 9.76
N CYS A 500 -33.63 36.06 9.43
CA CYS A 500 -33.63 34.63 9.79
C CYS A 500 -33.50 34.43 11.31
N PRO A 501 -34.04 33.32 11.86
CA PRO A 501 -33.71 32.89 13.21
C PRO A 501 -32.26 32.37 13.27
N GLU A 502 -31.61 32.57 14.43
CA GLU A 502 -30.26 32.05 14.71
C GLU A 502 -30.21 30.53 14.92
N LYS A 503 -31.36 29.92 15.25
CA LYS A 503 -31.53 28.47 15.50
C LYS A 503 -32.97 28.00 15.33
N GLY A 504 -33.17 26.68 15.24
CA GLY A 504 -34.49 26.06 15.10
C GLY A 504 -34.83 25.66 13.67
N GLU A 505 -35.87 26.26 13.06
CA GLU A 505 -36.34 25.84 11.73
C GLU A 505 -36.75 27.02 10.82
N VAL A 506 -36.33 27.00 9.55
CA VAL A 506 -36.73 27.97 8.52
C VAL A 506 -37.73 27.37 7.52
N LYS A 507 -38.91 27.98 7.45
CA LYS A 507 -40.05 27.58 6.58
C LYS A 507 -40.33 28.51 5.41
N SER A 508 -39.62 29.63 5.31
CA SER A 508 -39.85 30.64 4.29
C SER A 508 -38.56 31.40 3.96
N LYS A 509 -38.65 32.38 3.06
CA LYS A 509 -37.49 33.19 2.65
C LYS A 509 -37.11 34.19 3.74
N CYS A 510 -35.85 34.19 4.16
CA CYS A 510 -35.31 35.13 5.13
C CYS A 510 -33.87 35.55 4.77
N ASN A 511 -33.37 36.61 5.42
CA ASN A 511 -32.00 37.08 5.27
C ASN A 511 -31.23 36.94 6.59
N ALA A 512 -30.02 36.37 6.56
CA ALA A 512 -29.16 36.21 7.74
C ALA A 512 -27.82 36.95 7.64
N LYS A 513 -27.72 38.00 6.79
CA LYS A 513 -26.48 38.78 6.66
C LYS A 513 -26.09 39.42 8.00
N GLY A 514 -24.89 39.08 8.47
CA GLY A 514 -24.37 39.52 9.77
C GLY A 514 -24.93 38.74 10.97
N ILE A 515 -25.61 37.61 10.74
CA ILE A 515 -26.12 36.71 11.77
C ILE A 515 -25.24 35.45 11.80
N THR A 516 -24.90 35.00 13.00
CA THR A 516 -24.32 33.67 13.22
C THR A 516 -25.44 32.68 13.52
N ILE A 517 -25.52 31.62 12.73
CA ILE A 517 -26.43 30.50 12.90
C ILE A 517 -25.64 29.37 13.56
N THR A 518 -26.21 28.68 14.55
CA THR A 518 -25.53 27.54 15.20
C THR A 518 -26.16 26.20 14.87
N ASP A 519 -27.48 26.05 15.03
CA ASP A 519 -28.18 24.78 14.84
C ASP A 519 -29.55 25.03 14.20
N LEU A 520 -29.66 24.79 12.90
CA LEU A 520 -30.82 25.21 12.13
C LEU A 520 -31.18 24.25 11.00
N LYS A 521 -32.45 23.85 10.96
CA LYS A 521 -33.04 23.06 9.87
C LYS A 521 -33.71 23.97 8.85
N VAL A 522 -33.30 23.88 7.59
CA VAL A 522 -34.00 24.49 6.45
C VAL A 522 -34.97 23.47 5.88
N SER A 523 -36.27 23.76 5.91
CA SER A 523 -37.29 22.94 5.26
C SER A 523 -37.33 23.19 3.75
N GLU A 524 -38.03 22.34 2.98
CA GLU A 524 -38.16 22.43 1.52
C GLU A 524 -38.58 23.82 0.98
N SER A 525 -39.41 24.56 1.73
CA SER A 525 -39.85 25.91 1.36
C SER A 525 -38.99 27.04 1.96
N GLY A 526 -37.96 26.70 2.73
CA GLY A 526 -37.02 27.63 3.32
C GLY A 526 -36.00 28.16 2.29
N HIS A 527 -35.66 29.45 2.40
CA HIS A 527 -34.53 30.03 1.68
C HIS A 527 -33.80 31.01 2.60
N ILE A 528 -32.55 30.72 2.91
CA ILE A 528 -31.68 31.56 3.74
C ILE A 528 -30.66 32.26 2.84
N ASP A 529 -30.60 33.60 2.88
CA ASP A 529 -29.62 34.40 2.14
C ASP A 529 -28.66 35.18 3.06
N GLY A 530 -27.37 34.88 2.93
CA GLY A 530 -26.29 35.47 3.69
C GLY A 530 -26.23 35.00 5.14
N GLY A 531 -25.03 34.95 5.71
CA GLY A 531 -24.82 34.62 7.12
C GLY A 531 -23.54 33.82 7.36
N THR A 532 -23.32 33.51 8.63
CA THR A 532 -22.19 32.70 9.10
C THR A 532 -22.74 31.49 9.83
N LEU A 533 -22.36 30.28 9.44
CA LEU A 533 -22.64 29.05 10.19
C LEU A 533 -21.49 28.81 11.20
N LYS A 534 -21.85 28.47 12.43
CA LYS A 534 -20.96 27.98 13.48
C LYS A 534 -21.64 26.87 14.27
N GLY A 535 -21.61 25.65 13.73
CA GLY A 535 -22.32 24.48 14.25
C GLY A 535 -22.95 23.67 13.12
N THR A 536 -24.15 23.13 13.34
CA THR A 536 -24.85 22.24 12.41
C THR A 536 -25.92 22.96 11.57
N LEU A 537 -26.06 22.57 10.30
CA LEU A 537 -27.16 23.02 9.45
C LEU A 537 -27.64 21.92 8.50
N GLU A 538 -28.88 21.46 8.70
CA GLU A 538 -29.56 20.56 7.79
C GLU A 538 -30.31 21.37 6.71
N ASN A 539 -29.90 21.26 5.45
CA ASN A 539 -30.56 21.96 4.35
C ASN A 539 -31.41 21.05 3.46
N ASN A 540 -32.74 21.15 3.58
CA ASN A 540 -33.69 20.59 2.63
C ASN A 540 -34.25 21.68 1.68
N GLY A 541 -33.92 22.95 1.93
CA GLY A 541 -34.33 24.12 1.14
C GLY A 541 -33.17 24.74 0.37
N TRP A 542 -33.13 26.07 0.31
CA TRP A 542 -32.09 26.81 -0.41
C TRP A 542 -31.20 27.62 0.56
N VAL A 543 -29.88 27.49 0.45
CA VAL A 543 -28.90 28.27 1.23
C VAL A 543 -27.96 29.01 0.28
N THR A 544 -27.89 30.34 0.38
CA THR A 544 -27.11 31.17 -0.55
C THR A 544 -26.24 32.21 0.16
N ASN A 545 -25.03 32.45 -0.35
CA ASN A 545 -24.11 33.51 0.11
C ASN A 545 -23.59 33.33 1.56
N PHE A 546 -23.30 32.09 1.97
CA PHE A 546 -22.91 31.73 3.34
C PHE A 546 -21.39 31.60 3.55
N ILE A 547 -20.96 31.86 4.79
CA ILE A 547 -19.65 31.47 5.31
C ILE A 547 -19.87 30.31 6.29
N LEU A 548 -19.18 29.19 6.11
CA LEU A 548 -19.11 28.11 7.09
C LEU A 548 -17.80 28.28 7.86
N GLU A 549 -17.87 28.57 9.17
CA GLU A 549 -16.69 28.67 10.03
C GLU A 549 -16.12 27.28 10.37
N SER A 550 -14.86 27.24 10.80
CA SER A 550 -14.18 25.99 11.16
C SER A 550 -14.96 25.14 12.16
N GLY A 551 -14.99 23.83 11.92
CA GLY A 551 -15.78 22.84 12.68
C GLY A 551 -17.29 22.85 12.39
N SER A 552 -17.79 23.69 11.47
CA SER A 552 -19.20 23.68 11.09
C SER A 552 -19.54 22.51 10.17
N GLN A 553 -20.71 21.92 10.33
CA GLN A 553 -21.23 20.85 9.47
C GLN A 553 -22.49 21.31 8.76
N LEU A 554 -22.53 21.17 7.44
CA LEU A 554 -23.70 21.45 6.62
C LEU A 554 -24.09 20.20 5.83
N GLU A 555 -25.20 19.59 6.23
CA GLU A 555 -25.79 18.42 5.58
C GLU A 555 -26.84 18.90 4.56
N ASN A 556 -26.53 18.79 3.27
CA ASN A 556 -27.31 19.37 2.19
C ASN A 556 -28.07 18.31 1.37
N ASN A 557 -29.37 18.24 1.57
CA ASN A 557 -30.30 17.42 0.78
C ASN A 557 -30.88 18.16 -0.43
N SER A 558 -30.43 19.40 -0.70
CA SER A 558 -31.11 20.32 -1.62
C SER A 558 -30.11 21.30 -2.26
N TRP A 559 -30.40 22.61 -2.33
CA TRP A 559 -29.62 23.56 -3.13
C TRP A 559 -28.73 24.49 -2.29
N VAL A 560 -27.46 24.56 -2.63
CA VAL A 560 -26.50 25.55 -2.11
C VAL A 560 -25.89 26.41 -3.22
N ALA A 561 -25.52 27.65 -2.89
CA ALA A 561 -24.80 28.55 -3.81
C ALA A 561 -23.94 29.60 -3.09
N ASN A 562 -22.83 30.00 -3.71
CA ASN A 562 -21.97 31.10 -3.23
C ASN A 562 -21.50 30.88 -1.78
N LEU A 563 -20.81 29.76 -1.54
CA LEU A 563 -20.31 29.41 -0.22
C LEU A 563 -18.82 29.68 -0.09
N THR A 564 -18.41 30.20 1.06
CA THR A 564 -17.02 30.21 1.53
C THR A 564 -16.93 29.23 2.70
N ILE A 565 -16.08 28.22 2.58
CA ILE A 565 -15.98 27.10 3.52
C ILE A 565 -14.60 27.14 4.17
N LYS A 566 -14.54 27.29 5.49
CA LYS A 566 -13.29 27.41 6.26
C LYS A 566 -12.64 26.05 6.56
N PRO A 567 -11.36 26.02 6.96
CA PRO A 567 -10.68 24.78 7.33
C PRO A 567 -11.50 24.00 8.36
N GLU A 568 -11.52 22.67 8.28
CA GLU A 568 -12.28 21.78 9.18
C GLU A 568 -13.82 21.94 9.12
N ALA A 569 -14.38 22.84 8.31
CA ALA A 569 -15.80 22.83 8.01
C ALA A 569 -16.14 21.73 6.99
N VAL A 570 -17.26 21.04 7.19
CA VAL A 570 -17.73 19.94 6.33
C VAL A 570 -19.01 20.38 5.62
N LEU A 571 -19.07 20.14 4.31
CA LEU A 571 -20.27 20.27 3.49
C LEU A 571 -20.49 18.97 2.72
N ARG A 572 -21.60 18.29 3.00
CA ARG A 572 -21.98 17.01 2.39
C ARG A 572 -23.27 17.15 1.58
N GLY A 573 -23.34 16.47 0.43
CA GLY A 573 -24.60 16.16 -0.24
C GLY A 573 -25.14 17.24 -1.19
N GLY A 574 -26.07 16.80 -2.04
CA GLY A 574 -27.01 17.67 -2.77
C GLY A 574 -26.41 18.52 -3.89
N ILE A 575 -27.16 19.53 -4.33
CA ILE A 575 -26.92 20.27 -5.57
C ILE A 575 -26.22 21.60 -5.31
N TRP A 576 -25.02 21.76 -5.88
CA TRP A 576 -24.15 22.91 -5.64
C TRP A 576 -24.07 23.79 -6.88
N THR A 577 -24.24 25.10 -6.70
CA THR A 577 -24.36 26.04 -7.82
C THR A 577 -23.51 27.31 -7.65
N SER A 578 -23.36 28.06 -8.74
CA SER A 578 -22.58 29.29 -8.80
C SER A 578 -21.11 29.07 -8.40
N TYR A 579 -20.58 29.77 -7.39
CA TYR A 579 -19.17 29.72 -7.01
C TYR A 579 -19.01 29.15 -5.61
N ILE A 580 -18.03 28.28 -5.39
CA ILE A 580 -17.65 27.76 -4.08
C ILE A 580 -16.16 27.99 -3.88
N ILE A 581 -15.77 28.50 -2.72
CA ILE A 581 -14.38 28.62 -2.29
C ILE A 581 -14.25 27.82 -0.99
N SER A 582 -13.31 26.88 -0.94
CA SER A 582 -13.16 25.99 0.21
C SER A 582 -11.71 25.87 0.67
N GLU A 583 -11.56 25.83 1.98
CA GLU A 583 -10.39 25.34 2.70
C GLU A 583 -10.75 24.07 3.52
N GLY A 584 -12.04 23.67 3.52
CA GLY A 584 -12.62 22.55 4.27
C GLY A 584 -12.94 21.31 3.41
N ILE A 585 -13.80 20.44 3.95
CA ILE A 585 -14.09 19.10 3.42
C ILE A 585 -15.43 19.10 2.67
N LEU A 586 -15.45 18.51 1.48
CA LEU A 586 -16.51 18.58 0.48
C LEU A 586 -16.88 17.17 0.01
N ILE A 587 -18.06 16.65 0.37
CA ILE A 587 -18.39 15.22 0.20
C ILE A 587 -19.70 15.05 -0.58
N ASP A 588 -19.77 14.05 -1.46
CA ASP A 588 -20.97 13.59 -2.18
C ASP A 588 -21.73 14.70 -2.92
N ILE A 589 -21.13 15.22 -4.00
CA ILE A 589 -21.51 16.51 -4.61
C ILE A 589 -22.16 16.31 -5.98
N ASP A 590 -23.34 16.91 -6.21
CA ASP A 590 -23.86 17.19 -7.56
C ASP A 590 -23.59 18.66 -7.93
N PHE A 591 -22.43 18.90 -8.53
CA PHE A 591 -21.98 20.23 -8.92
C PHE A 591 -22.55 20.65 -10.27
N ARG A 592 -23.35 21.73 -10.24
CA ARG A 592 -23.99 22.35 -11.41
C ARG A 592 -23.57 23.82 -11.60
N GLY A 593 -22.55 24.26 -10.86
CA GLY A 593 -22.07 25.64 -10.81
C GLY A 593 -21.00 26.02 -11.85
N ALA A 594 -20.31 27.14 -11.60
CA ALA A 594 -19.28 27.71 -12.44
C ALA A 594 -17.85 27.37 -11.96
N SER A 595 -17.57 27.39 -10.66
CA SER A 595 -16.32 26.82 -10.14
C SER A 595 -16.38 26.43 -8.66
N VAL A 596 -15.62 25.40 -8.30
CA VAL A 596 -15.16 25.13 -6.93
C VAL A 596 -13.65 25.37 -6.89
N ILE A 597 -13.15 26.07 -5.88
CA ILE A 597 -11.71 26.38 -5.73
C ILE A 597 -11.27 26.00 -4.32
N GLY A 598 -10.25 25.15 -4.21
CA GLY A 598 -9.72 24.67 -2.92
C GLY A 598 -10.58 23.59 -2.25
N GLY A 599 -10.06 23.05 -1.14
CA GLY A 599 -10.71 22.07 -0.29
C GLY A 599 -10.29 20.62 -0.53
N TYR A 600 -10.81 19.74 0.33
CA TYR A 600 -10.64 18.30 0.28
C TYR A 600 -11.94 17.68 -0.22
N LEU A 601 -11.91 17.03 -1.39
CA LEU A 601 -13.08 16.38 -1.97
C LEU A 601 -13.07 14.90 -1.58
N GLY A 602 -14.22 14.35 -1.18
CA GLY A 602 -14.39 12.95 -0.80
C GLY A 602 -15.67 12.33 -1.33
N GLY A 603 -15.73 11.00 -1.34
CA GLY A 603 -16.90 10.25 -1.82
C GLY A 603 -17.14 10.42 -3.33
N THR A 604 -18.40 10.53 -3.73
CA THR A 604 -18.79 10.60 -5.15
C THR A 604 -19.04 12.04 -5.61
N ILE A 605 -18.20 12.55 -6.50
CA ILE A 605 -18.27 13.89 -7.05
C ILE A 605 -18.80 13.83 -8.49
N SER A 606 -19.94 14.45 -8.78
CA SER A 606 -20.51 14.55 -10.12
C SER A 606 -20.57 16.01 -10.58
N ASN A 607 -19.97 16.31 -11.72
CA ASN A 607 -19.98 17.65 -12.31
C ASN A 607 -20.94 17.69 -13.51
N ASN A 608 -22.21 17.94 -13.18
CA ASN A 608 -23.30 18.07 -14.13
C ASN A 608 -23.43 19.49 -14.72
N SER A 609 -22.45 20.38 -14.49
CA SER A 609 -22.48 21.76 -14.95
C SER A 609 -22.74 21.88 -16.45
N LYS A 610 -23.63 22.80 -16.81
CA LYS A 610 -23.95 23.16 -18.21
C LYS A 610 -23.32 24.48 -18.63
N VAL A 611 -22.35 24.98 -17.84
CA VAL A 611 -21.64 26.26 -18.04
C VAL A 611 -20.12 26.09 -17.93
N ASP A 612 -19.62 24.92 -18.37
CA ASP A 612 -18.20 24.53 -18.32
C ASP A 612 -17.57 24.65 -16.92
N GLY A 613 -18.34 24.26 -15.90
CA GLY A 613 -17.94 24.32 -14.51
C GLY A 613 -16.76 23.40 -14.17
N TYR A 614 -15.87 23.87 -13.30
CA TYR A 614 -14.62 23.16 -12.97
C TYR A 614 -14.28 23.16 -11.47
N PHE A 615 -13.49 22.17 -11.05
CA PHE A 615 -12.78 22.20 -9.77
C PHE A 615 -11.34 22.67 -9.99
N LYS A 616 -10.81 23.49 -9.08
CA LYS A 616 -9.46 24.07 -9.19
C LYS A 616 -8.67 24.02 -7.89
N ASP A 617 -7.41 23.60 -7.98
CA ASP A 617 -6.45 23.52 -6.87
C ASP A 617 -7.04 22.74 -5.67
N VAL A 618 -7.43 21.48 -5.90
CA VAL A 618 -8.15 20.63 -4.93
C VAL A 618 -7.34 19.41 -4.52
N SER A 619 -7.50 19.00 -3.27
CA SER A 619 -7.06 17.70 -2.76
C SER A 619 -8.21 16.70 -2.85
N LEU A 620 -7.91 15.44 -3.20
CA LEU A 620 -8.88 14.35 -3.27
C LEU A 620 -8.55 13.34 -2.17
N MET A 621 -9.55 12.96 -1.39
CA MET A 621 -9.46 11.98 -0.29
C MET A 621 -9.31 10.55 -0.85
N PRO A 622 -8.93 9.55 -0.01
CA PRO A 622 -8.94 8.14 -0.37
C PRO A 622 -10.19 7.72 -1.15
N ASN A 623 -10.00 7.01 -2.26
CA ASN A 623 -11.07 6.47 -3.12
C ASN A 623 -12.11 7.47 -3.64
N THR A 624 -11.80 8.79 -3.64
CA THR A 624 -12.69 9.80 -4.23
C THR A 624 -12.93 9.48 -5.71
N ARG A 625 -14.18 9.44 -6.14
CA ARG A 625 -14.54 9.33 -7.56
C ARG A 625 -15.04 10.68 -8.06
N ILE A 626 -14.46 11.18 -9.14
CA ILE A 626 -14.95 12.40 -9.82
C ILE A 626 -15.33 12.11 -11.26
N SER A 627 -16.57 12.46 -11.60
CA SER A 627 -17.18 12.28 -12.92
C SER A 627 -17.59 13.62 -13.54
N GLY A 628 -17.33 13.79 -14.84
CA GLY A 628 -17.87 14.91 -15.62
C GLY A 628 -17.12 16.24 -15.53
N GLY A 629 -17.50 17.18 -16.40
CA GLY A 629 -17.02 18.56 -16.39
C GLY A 629 -15.50 18.71 -16.55
N ALA A 630 -14.86 19.49 -15.68
CA ALA A 630 -13.44 19.83 -15.82
C ALA A 630 -12.65 19.96 -14.50
N LEU A 631 -11.34 19.73 -14.61
CA LEU A 631 -10.33 19.91 -13.57
C LEU A 631 -9.28 20.95 -14.00
N LYS A 632 -8.73 21.72 -13.05
CA LYS A 632 -7.75 22.78 -13.33
C LYS A 632 -6.73 22.98 -12.21
N GLY A 633 -5.49 23.33 -12.55
CA GLY A 633 -4.47 23.66 -11.55
C GLY A 633 -3.90 22.40 -10.89
N HIS A 634 -3.64 22.44 -9.59
CA HIS A 634 -3.04 21.31 -8.86
C HIS A 634 -4.13 20.38 -8.35
N ILE A 635 -4.09 19.12 -8.76
CA ILE A 635 -5.01 18.07 -8.32
C ILE A 635 -4.15 16.97 -7.69
N LYS A 636 -4.26 16.80 -6.38
CA LYS A 636 -3.51 15.79 -5.62
C LYS A 636 -4.50 14.82 -4.98
N GLY A 637 -4.45 13.55 -5.35
CA GLY A 637 -5.16 12.49 -4.62
C GLY A 637 -4.35 11.90 -3.48
N ASP A 638 -4.91 10.86 -2.89
CA ASP A 638 -4.29 10.06 -1.85
C ASP A 638 -3.27 9.06 -2.44
N PRO A 639 -2.06 8.92 -1.86
CA PRO A 639 -1.03 8.04 -2.40
C PRO A 639 -1.34 6.54 -2.30
N GLN A 640 -2.07 6.09 -1.28
CA GLN A 640 -2.41 4.68 -1.06
C GLN A 640 -3.67 4.28 -1.83
N TYR A 641 -4.67 5.16 -1.82
CA TYR A 641 -5.98 4.95 -2.44
C TYR A 641 -6.29 6.04 -3.49
N PRO A 642 -5.59 6.05 -4.64
CA PRO A 642 -5.74 7.09 -5.65
C PRO A 642 -7.18 7.32 -6.09
N ALA A 643 -7.53 8.60 -6.23
CA ALA A 643 -8.85 9.03 -6.67
C ALA A 643 -9.08 8.68 -8.15
N LEU A 644 -10.29 8.22 -8.50
CA LEU A 644 -10.69 7.92 -9.88
C LEU A 644 -11.19 9.18 -10.59
N LEU A 645 -10.57 9.52 -11.72
CA LEU A 645 -11.01 10.57 -12.64
C LEU A 645 -11.75 9.92 -13.82
N ASP A 646 -12.95 10.40 -14.13
CA ASP A 646 -13.84 9.79 -15.13
C ASP A 646 -14.59 10.83 -15.96
N SER A 647 -14.71 10.60 -17.28
CA SER A 647 -15.60 11.34 -18.18
C SER A 647 -15.46 12.87 -18.12
N LEU A 648 -14.23 13.37 -17.88
CA LEU A 648 -13.94 14.76 -17.55
C LEU A 648 -12.76 15.34 -18.34
N LYS A 649 -12.59 16.66 -18.30
CA LYS A 649 -11.54 17.37 -19.04
C LYS A 649 -10.50 17.98 -18.09
N VAL A 650 -9.25 17.52 -18.16
CA VAL A 650 -8.15 18.14 -17.42
C VAL A 650 -7.59 19.30 -18.22
N MET A 651 -7.77 20.52 -17.72
CA MET A 651 -7.42 21.76 -18.39
C MET A 651 -5.90 21.97 -18.53
N LYS A 652 -5.48 22.77 -19.52
CA LYS A 652 -4.07 23.10 -19.76
C LYS A 652 -3.36 23.66 -18.52
N ASN A 653 -2.07 23.37 -18.37
CA ASN A 653 -1.21 23.78 -17.26
C ASN A 653 -1.65 23.23 -15.88
N SER A 654 -2.43 22.14 -15.85
CA SER A 654 -2.78 21.44 -14.61
C SER A 654 -1.72 20.40 -14.25
N HIS A 655 -1.60 20.10 -12.97
CA HIS A 655 -0.67 19.12 -12.41
C HIS A 655 -1.50 18.05 -11.69
N LEU A 656 -1.36 16.80 -12.07
CA LEU A 656 -2.00 15.66 -11.42
C LEU A 656 -0.96 14.87 -10.60
N SER A 657 -1.32 14.39 -9.41
CA SER A 657 -0.57 13.37 -8.68
C SER A 657 -1.49 12.45 -7.88
N HIS A 658 -1.11 11.18 -7.75
CA HIS A 658 -1.85 10.15 -7.01
C HIS A 658 -3.32 10.00 -7.45
N VAL A 659 -3.53 9.79 -8.74
CA VAL A 659 -4.87 9.64 -9.34
C VAL A 659 -4.88 8.55 -10.41
N ILE A 660 -6.01 7.87 -10.52
CA ILE A 660 -6.32 6.90 -11.58
C ILE A 660 -7.11 7.61 -12.68
N ILE A 661 -6.58 7.61 -13.89
CA ILE A 661 -7.25 8.12 -15.09
C ILE A 661 -8.11 6.99 -15.67
N GLY A 662 -9.43 7.11 -15.55
CA GLY A 662 -10.42 6.18 -16.07
C GLY A 662 -10.85 6.45 -17.51
N SER A 663 -12.10 6.11 -17.79
CA SER A 663 -12.83 6.32 -19.06
C SER A 663 -12.97 7.79 -19.44
N ASP A 664 -12.91 8.07 -20.74
CA ASP A 664 -13.25 9.37 -21.36
C ASP A 664 -12.63 10.62 -20.72
N VAL A 665 -11.47 10.49 -20.07
CA VAL A 665 -10.70 11.61 -19.55
C VAL A 665 -9.90 12.29 -20.67
N GLU A 666 -10.27 13.52 -21.01
CA GLU A 666 -9.53 14.35 -21.96
C GLU A 666 -8.40 15.14 -21.26
N LEU A 667 -7.14 14.78 -21.54
CA LEU A 667 -5.98 15.57 -21.11
C LEU A 667 -5.67 16.68 -22.13
N ALA A 668 -5.74 17.94 -21.71
CA ALA A 668 -5.32 19.07 -22.54
C ALA A 668 -3.79 19.12 -22.74
N LYS A 669 -3.34 19.95 -23.69
CA LYS A 669 -1.91 20.24 -23.85
C LYS A 669 -1.30 20.85 -22.58
N ASN A 670 -0.08 20.45 -22.27
CA ASN A 670 0.68 20.89 -21.08
C ASN A 670 -0.03 20.55 -19.75
N VAL A 671 -0.69 19.40 -19.67
CA VAL A 671 -0.99 18.77 -18.37
C VAL A 671 0.27 18.03 -17.92
N THR A 672 0.71 18.27 -16.70
CA THR A 672 1.81 17.55 -16.05
C THR A 672 1.22 16.37 -15.30
N LEU A 673 1.71 15.16 -15.59
CA LEU A 673 1.42 13.96 -14.82
C LEU A 673 2.63 13.73 -13.89
N GLY A 674 2.40 13.85 -12.58
CA GLY A 674 3.41 13.62 -11.54
C GLY A 674 3.35 12.20 -10.98
N ASP A 675 3.88 12.03 -9.78
CA ASP A 675 3.95 10.74 -9.09
C ASP A 675 2.55 10.18 -8.78
N GLY A 676 2.44 8.85 -8.75
CA GLY A 676 1.17 8.14 -8.50
C GLY A 676 0.08 8.33 -9.57
N VAL A 677 0.36 8.98 -10.72
CA VAL A 677 -0.61 9.06 -11.82
C VAL A 677 -0.55 7.80 -12.68
N VAL A 678 -1.66 7.07 -12.71
CA VAL A 678 -1.82 5.83 -13.47
C VAL A 678 -3.07 5.88 -14.34
N LYS A 679 -3.23 4.95 -15.27
CA LYS A 679 -4.39 4.87 -16.17
C LYS A 679 -5.01 3.48 -16.12
N MET A 680 -6.34 3.40 -16.15
CA MET A 680 -7.04 2.12 -16.33
C MET A 680 -6.84 1.58 -17.76
N GLU A 681 -6.68 0.26 -17.86
CA GLU A 681 -6.45 -0.45 -19.11
C GLU A 681 -7.71 -1.19 -19.55
N LYS A 682 -7.85 -1.50 -20.84
CA LYS A 682 -9.02 -2.22 -21.36
C LYS A 682 -9.03 -3.66 -20.84
N ALA A 683 -10.17 -4.11 -20.30
CA ALA A 683 -10.41 -5.50 -19.95
C ALA A 683 -10.57 -6.38 -21.21
N VAL A 684 -10.54 -7.70 -21.01
CA VAL A 684 -10.90 -8.71 -22.01
C VAL A 684 -12.11 -9.47 -21.49
N ALA A 685 -13.03 -9.83 -22.39
CA ALA A 685 -14.18 -10.65 -22.07
C ALA A 685 -14.21 -11.92 -22.92
N ILE A 686 -14.71 -13.01 -22.34
CA ILE A 686 -14.81 -14.33 -22.97
C ILE A 686 -16.05 -15.07 -22.47
N ASN A 687 -16.73 -15.77 -23.36
CA ASN A 687 -17.84 -16.66 -23.02
C ASN A 687 -17.69 -18.01 -23.74
N PHE A 688 -18.71 -18.87 -23.64
CA PHE A 688 -18.70 -20.22 -24.25
C PHE A 688 -18.56 -20.25 -25.79
N VAL A 689 -18.69 -19.12 -26.48
CA VAL A 689 -18.47 -18.97 -27.94
C VAL A 689 -17.03 -18.53 -28.25
N GLY A 690 -16.37 -17.84 -27.32
CA GLY A 690 -15.02 -17.29 -27.46
C GLY A 690 -14.91 -15.87 -26.90
N ALA A 691 -13.86 -15.15 -27.32
CA ALA A 691 -13.65 -13.76 -26.93
C ALA A 691 -14.78 -12.85 -27.44
N VAL A 692 -15.21 -11.91 -26.60
CA VAL A 692 -16.21 -10.89 -26.91
C VAL A 692 -15.65 -9.50 -26.59
N ASP A 693 -16.15 -8.48 -27.29
CA ASP A 693 -15.84 -7.09 -26.96
C ASP A 693 -16.48 -6.73 -25.61
N THR A 694 -15.76 -5.91 -24.84
CA THR A 694 -16.24 -5.29 -23.60
C THR A 694 -15.82 -3.83 -23.54
N GLU A 695 -16.60 -2.99 -22.85
CA GLU A 695 -16.24 -1.61 -22.51
C GLU A 695 -15.57 -1.50 -21.13
N SER A 696 -15.51 -2.60 -20.35
CA SER A 696 -14.87 -2.59 -19.03
C SER A 696 -13.42 -2.13 -19.07
N LEU A 697 -13.05 -1.31 -18.10
CA LEU A 697 -11.68 -0.92 -17.81
C LEU A 697 -11.26 -1.48 -16.46
N MET A 698 -10.00 -1.85 -16.30
CA MET A 698 -9.47 -2.42 -15.07
C MET A 698 -8.11 -1.83 -14.73
N ILE A 699 -7.84 -1.71 -13.44
CA ILE A 699 -6.52 -1.40 -12.91
C ILE A 699 -6.30 -2.16 -11.61
N GLY A 700 -5.08 -2.59 -11.38
CA GLY A 700 -4.69 -3.20 -10.12
C GLY A 700 -3.22 -2.89 -9.82
N GLY A 701 -2.87 -2.97 -8.55
CA GLY A 701 -1.57 -2.61 -8.04
C GLY A 701 -1.43 -3.09 -6.60
N SER A 702 -0.35 -2.67 -5.97
CA SER A 702 -0.17 -2.81 -4.53
C SER A 702 0.54 -1.59 -3.95
N PHE A 703 0.37 -1.41 -2.64
CA PHE A 703 1.19 -0.52 -1.84
C PHE A 703 1.85 -1.31 -0.72
N VAL A 704 3.01 -0.83 -0.30
CA VAL A 704 3.99 -1.59 0.47
C VAL A 704 4.40 -0.79 1.70
N ASN A 705 4.19 -1.35 2.89
CA ASN A 705 4.39 -0.69 4.18
C ASN A 705 3.78 0.72 4.21
N ASP A 706 2.50 0.83 3.84
CA ASP A 706 1.74 2.09 3.80
C ASP A 706 2.30 3.17 2.83
N GLY A 707 3.14 2.78 1.87
CA GLY A 707 3.66 3.65 0.81
C GLY A 707 2.69 3.88 -0.37
N ASP A 708 3.21 4.46 -1.46
CA ASP A 708 2.39 4.78 -2.65
C ASP A 708 1.89 3.53 -3.40
N PHE A 709 0.68 3.62 -3.94
CA PHE A 709 0.11 2.67 -4.90
C PHE A 709 0.96 2.59 -6.16
N LYS A 710 1.40 1.38 -6.51
CA LYS A 710 2.19 1.08 -7.70
C LYS A 710 1.64 -0.14 -8.42
N LEU A 711 1.75 -0.13 -9.76
CA LEU A 711 1.32 -1.25 -10.60
C LEU A 711 2.25 -2.47 -10.51
N GLN A 712 3.49 -2.25 -10.05
CA GLN A 712 4.52 -3.26 -9.88
C GLN A 712 5.32 -2.93 -8.62
N ASN A 713 5.59 -3.93 -7.79
CA ASN A 713 6.43 -3.79 -6.60
C ASN A 713 7.44 -4.92 -6.48
N GLU A 714 8.64 -4.56 -6.00
CA GLU A 714 9.60 -5.49 -5.43
C GLU A 714 9.44 -5.44 -3.91
N LEU A 715 9.30 -6.61 -3.29
CA LEU A 715 9.02 -6.81 -1.87
C LEU A 715 10.10 -7.67 -1.24
N SER A 716 10.44 -7.44 0.03
CA SER A 716 11.05 -8.44 0.90
C SER A 716 9.97 -9.13 1.76
N ARG A 717 10.29 -10.26 2.38
CA ARG A 717 9.36 -11.03 3.22
C ARG A 717 8.83 -10.26 4.44
N SER A 718 9.55 -9.24 4.90
CA SER A 718 9.14 -8.35 5.99
C SER A 718 8.14 -7.25 5.57
N ASP A 719 7.88 -7.09 4.28
CA ASP A 719 7.06 -5.99 3.78
C ASP A 719 5.56 -6.32 3.86
N SER A 720 4.83 -5.57 4.68
CA SER A 720 3.36 -5.61 4.66
C SER A 720 2.88 -5.08 3.31
N THR A 721 2.05 -5.85 2.62
CA THR A 721 1.58 -5.53 1.27
C THR A 721 0.08 -5.66 1.19
N THR A 722 -0.58 -4.61 0.69
CA THR A 722 -1.98 -4.67 0.28
C THR A 722 -2.06 -4.68 -1.24
N ILE A 723 -2.76 -5.66 -1.79
CA ILE A 723 -3.05 -5.82 -3.22
C ILE A 723 -4.48 -5.38 -3.47
N TYR A 724 -4.63 -4.42 -4.36
CA TYR A 724 -5.89 -3.72 -4.59
C TYR A 724 -6.17 -3.62 -6.09
N SER A 725 -7.45 -3.76 -6.45
CA SER A 725 -7.92 -3.63 -7.82
C SER A 725 -9.21 -2.84 -7.91
N ARG A 726 -9.42 -2.21 -9.06
CA ARG A 726 -10.58 -1.38 -9.39
C ARG A 726 -11.05 -1.72 -10.80
N ILE A 727 -12.32 -2.06 -10.91
CA ILE A 727 -13.00 -2.44 -12.15
C ILE A 727 -14.03 -1.36 -12.48
N HIS A 728 -13.90 -0.70 -13.63
CA HIS A 728 -15.02 0.01 -14.25
C HIS A 728 -15.85 -1.04 -15.00
N VAL A 729 -17.06 -1.30 -14.51
CA VAL A 729 -17.97 -2.31 -15.05
C VAL A 729 -18.56 -1.80 -16.37
N GLU A 730 -18.74 -2.69 -17.33
CA GLU A 730 -19.38 -2.36 -18.60
C GLU A 730 -20.83 -1.92 -18.37
N PRO A 731 -21.34 -0.84 -18.99
CA PRO A 731 -22.68 -0.32 -18.73
C PRO A 731 -23.83 -1.33 -18.92
N ALA A 732 -23.64 -2.38 -19.73
CA ALA A 732 -24.60 -3.45 -19.92
C ALA A 732 -24.63 -4.50 -18.77
N HIS A 733 -23.60 -4.53 -17.93
CA HIS A 733 -23.44 -5.47 -16.81
C HIS A 733 -23.77 -4.85 -15.44
N ILE A 734 -23.88 -3.52 -15.35
CA ILE A 734 -24.29 -2.81 -14.13
C ILE A 734 -25.69 -3.29 -13.69
N GLY A 735 -25.83 -3.63 -12.41
CA GLY A 735 -27.06 -4.15 -11.82
C GLY A 735 -27.28 -5.66 -11.99
N LEU A 736 -26.35 -6.39 -12.63
CA LEU A 736 -26.39 -7.85 -12.71
C LEU A 736 -25.66 -8.49 -11.53
N ARG A 737 -26.10 -9.69 -11.12
CA ARG A 737 -25.36 -10.56 -10.21
C ARG A 737 -24.09 -11.06 -10.90
N ALA A 738 -22.98 -11.09 -10.15
CA ALA A 738 -21.70 -11.59 -10.64
C ALA A 738 -20.87 -12.27 -9.55
N GLU A 739 -19.94 -13.10 -9.99
CA GLU A 739 -18.92 -13.76 -9.16
C GLU A 739 -17.57 -13.11 -9.45
N ILE A 740 -16.93 -12.49 -8.45
CA ILE A 740 -15.55 -12.03 -8.55
C ILE A 740 -14.62 -13.24 -8.61
N LEU A 741 -13.68 -13.20 -9.55
CA LEU A 741 -12.68 -14.23 -9.78
C LEU A 741 -11.28 -13.63 -9.59
N ILE A 742 -10.42 -14.34 -8.86
CA ILE A 742 -9.01 -14.00 -8.66
C ILE A 742 -8.16 -15.22 -9.03
N CYS A 743 -7.14 -15.00 -9.86
CA CYS A 743 -6.17 -16.04 -10.23
C CYS A 743 -4.76 -15.47 -10.21
N ALA A 744 -3.76 -16.28 -9.87
CA ALA A 744 -2.37 -15.83 -9.84
C ALA A 744 -1.44 -16.87 -10.47
N ALA A 745 -0.60 -16.41 -11.40
CA ALA A 745 0.51 -17.18 -11.92
C ALA A 745 1.73 -16.97 -11.00
N TYR A 746 2.18 -18.03 -10.33
CA TYR A 746 3.33 -17.99 -9.42
C TYR A 746 4.54 -18.68 -10.03
N LYS A 747 5.72 -18.07 -9.86
CA LYS A 747 6.99 -18.58 -10.37
C LYS A 747 8.14 -18.35 -9.37
N PRO A 748 8.72 -19.40 -8.76
CA PRO A 748 9.85 -19.26 -7.84
C PRO A 748 11.10 -18.66 -8.49
N LEU A 749 11.77 -17.73 -7.80
CA LEU A 749 13.02 -17.13 -8.27
C LEU A 749 14.15 -18.16 -8.43
N THR A 750 14.17 -19.19 -7.58
CA THR A 750 15.15 -20.29 -7.60
C THR A 750 15.02 -21.24 -8.79
N SER A 751 13.96 -21.13 -9.59
CA SER A 751 13.68 -22.04 -10.72
C SER A 751 13.13 -21.31 -11.95
N PRO A 752 13.86 -20.32 -12.54
CA PRO A 752 13.33 -19.43 -13.57
C PRO A 752 13.03 -20.11 -14.92
N ARG A 753 13.42 -21.39 -15.09
CA ARG A 753 13.10 -22.22 -16.27
C ARG A 753 11.86 -23.11 -16.08
N ARG A 754 11.28 -23.20 -14.89
CA ARG A 754 9.97 -23.88 -14.71
C ARG A 754 8.87 -23.03 -15.34
N LYS A 755 7.82 -23.69 -15.82
CA LYS A 755 6.54 -23.02 -16.11
C LYS A 755 5.97 -22.46 -14.78
N PRO A 756 5.25 -21.33 -14.81
CA PRO A 756 4.49 -20.89 -13.65
C PRO A 756 3.45 -21.94 -13.27
N LEU A 757 3.08 -21.97 -11.99
CA LEU A 757 1.90 -22.67 -11.51
C LEU A 757 0.77 -21.64 -11.39
N PHE A 758 -0.44 -22.02 -11.78
CA PHE A 758 -1.61 -21.16 -11.68
C PHE A 758 -2.42 -21.52 -10.45
N TYR A 759 -2.81 -20.51 -9.69
CA TYR A 759 -3.60 -20.63 -8.48
C TYR A 759 -4.86 -19.78 -8.58
N MET A 760 -5.87 -20.15 -7.82
CA MET A 760 -7.14 -19.43 -7.67
C MET A 760 -7.53 -19.45 -6.19
N ILE A 761 -8.29 -18.46 -5.75
CA ILE A 761 -8.72 -18.29 -4.34
C ILE A 761 -10.25 -18.26 -4.27
N ASP A 762 -10.81 -19.01 -3.33
CA ASP A 762 -12.27 -19.13 -3.15
C ASP A 762 -12.83 -18.19 -2.05
N THR A 763 -14.14 -18.32 -1.78
CA THR A 763 -14.86 -17.54 -0.75
C THR A 763 -14.43 -17.80 0.69
N GLU A 764 -13.59 -18.81 0.96
CA GLU A 764 -13.01 -19.13 2.27
C GLU A 764 -11.54 -18.70 2.36
N ASP A 765 -11.09 -17.82 1.44
CA ASP A 765 -9.69 -17.42 1.21
C ASP A 765 -8.73 -18.60 0.92
N LYS A 766 -9.27 -19.75 0.51
CA LYS A 766 -8.49 -20.96 0.29
C LYS A 766 -7.88 -20.98 -1.10
N ILE A 767 -6.57 -21.23 -1.14
CA ILE A 767 -5.81 -21.34 -2.39
C ILE A 767 -5.97 -22.74 -3.00
N HIS A 768 -6.37 -22.80 -4.26
CA HIS A 768 -6.46 -24.02 -5.08
C HIS A 768 -5.53 -23.91 -6.29
N LEU A 769 -5.03 -25.06 -6.77
CA LEU A 769 -4.31 -25.12 -8.04
C LEU A 769 -5.34 -25.07 -9.19
N TRP A 770 -5.13 -24.17 -10.15
CA TRP A 770 -5.97 -24.03 -11.34
C TRP A 770 -5.38 -24.82 -12.51
N ASP A 771 -6.23 -25.45 -13.32
CA ASP A 771 -5.88 -26.27 -14.49
C ASP A 771 -5.88 -25.48 -15.82
N GLU A 772 -5.94 -24.15 -15.74
CA GLU A 772 -6.02 -23.20 -16.86
C GLU A 772 -7.35 -23.24 -17.65
N GLU A 773 -8.36 -24.02 -17.22
CA GLU A 773 -9.69 -24.07 -17.84
C GLU A 773 -10.66 -23.06 -17.20
N ILE A 774 -11.29 -22.19 -17.99
CA ILE A 774 -12.20 -21.14 -17.48
C ILE A 774 -13.40 -21.73 -16.71
N ALA A 775 -13.81 -22.96 -17.05
CA ALA A 775 -14.93 -23.65 -16.42
C ALA A 775 -14.61 -24.20 -15.00
N SER A 776 -13.34 -24.26 -14.58
CA SER A 776 -12.93 -24.72 -13.25
C SER A 776 -12.69 -23.58 -12.25
N LEU A 777 -12.77 -22.32 -12.70
CA LEU A 777 -12.54 -21.12 -11.90
C LEU A 777 -13.50 -21.06 -10.70
N VAL A 778 -12.93 -21.01 -9.49
CA VAL A 778 -13.68 -20.81 -8.24
C VAL A 778 -14.00 -19.34 -8.01
N THR A 779 -15.10 -19.11 -7.29
CA THR A 779 -15.59 -17.78 -6.92
C THR A 779 -14.84 -17.28 -5.69
N PHE A 780 -14.21 -16.11 -5.78
CA PHE A 780 -13.57 -15.43 -4.64
C PHE A 780 -14.60 -14.67 -3.80
N ARG A 781 -15.58 -14.02 -4.45
CA ARG A 781 -16.66 -13.28 -3.79
C ARG A 781 -17.89 -13.20 -4.68
N GLU A 782 -19.08 -13.29 -4.11
CA GLU A 782 -20.33 -13.03 -4.84
C GLU A 782 -20.76 -11.57 -4.67
N ILE A 783 -21.23 -10.95 -5.75
CA ILE A 783 -21.82 -9.61 -5.77
C ILE A 783 -23.25 -9.74 -6.33
N GLU A 784 -24.25 -9.39 -5.51
CA GLU A 784 -25.67 -9.49 -5.87
C GLU A 784 -26.10 -8.50 -6.97
N SER A 785 -25.38 -7.38 -7.13
CA SER A 785 -25.63 -6.35 -8.13
C SER A 785 -24.37 -5.53 -8.36
N LEU A 786 -23.70 -5.72 -9.51
CA LEU A 786 -22.54 -4.92 -9.90
C LEU A 786 -22.86 -3.42 -9.93
N GLY A 787 -22.01 -2.62 -9.28
CA GLY A 787 -21.97 -1.17 -9.43
C GLY A 787 -21.36 -0.72 -10.76
N GLU A 788 -21.22 0.59 -10.93
CA GLU A 788 -20.50 1.19 -12.06
C GLU A 788 -18.97 1.03 -11.92
N VAL A 789 -18.49 1.08 -10.67
CA VAL A 789 -17.10 0.83 -10.29
C VAL A 789 -17.10 -0.13 -9.11
N GLU A 790 -16.31 -1.20 -9.21
CA GLU A 790 -16.08 -2.17 -8.14
C GLU A 790 -14.65 -2.06 -7.65
N ASP A 791 -14.48 -1.86 -6.34
CA ASP A 791 -13.20 -1.75 -5.66
C ASP A 791 -12.97 -3.00 -4.80
N ILE A 792 -11.91 -3.73 -5.12
CA ILE A 792 -11.65 -5.07 -4.58
C ILE A 792 -10.24 -5.09 -4.00
N GLU A 793 -10.17 -5.10 -2.67
CA GLU A 793 -9.01 -5.59 -1.94
C GLU A 793 -8.89 -7.10 -2.16
N ILE A 794 -7.78 -7.53 -2.74
CA ILE A 794 -7.52 -8.92 -3.11
C ILE A 794 -6.79 -9.63 -1.96
N TYR A 795 -5.89 -8.92 -1.28
CA TYR A 795 -5.03 -9.45 -0.24
C TYR A 795 -4.46 -8.31 0.61
N SER A 796 -4.34 -8.50 1.91
CA SER A 796 -3.53 -7.64 2.79
C SER A 796 -2.78 -8.51 3.80
N GLY A 797 -1.46 -8.35 3.89
CA GLY A 797 -0.61 -9.14 4.78
C GLY A 797 0.84 -9.29 4.31
N PHE A 798 1.48 -10.37 4.76
CA PHE A 798 2.88 -10.71 4.47
C PHE A 798 2.99 -11.99 3.65
N PHE A 799 3.85 -11.96 2.63
CA PHE A 799 4.16 -13.14 1.82
C PHE A 799 5.35 -13.92 2.39
N ASN A 800 5.14 -15.18 2.75
CA ASN A 800 6.17 -16.06 3.32
C ASN A 800 6.99 -16.83 2.26
N PHE A 801 6.90 -16.46 0.97
CA PHE A 801 7.59 -17.12 -0.14
C PHE A 801 8.33 -16.14 -1.07
N THR A 802 9.30 -16.63 -1.84
CA THR A 802 10.05 -15.83 -2.83
C THR A 802 9.74 -16.26 -4.27
N GLY A 803 9.47 -15.29 -5.16
CA GLY A 803 8.98 -15.56 -6.50
C GLY A 803 8.34 -14.35 -7.18
N VAL A 804 7.97 -14.53 -8.44
CA VAL A 804 7.12 -13.57 -9.16
C VAL A 804 5.68 -14.08 -9.12
N LEU A 805 4.76 -13.20 -8.77
CA LEU A 805 3.32 -13.41 -8.75
C LEU A 805 2.68 -12.44 -9.74
N ASN A 806 2.01 -12.97 -10.77
CA ASN A 806 1.26 -12.18 -11.75
C ASN A 806 -0.24 -12.45 -11.56
N ILE A 807 -0.97 -11.45 -11.04
CA ILE A 807 -2.36 -11.61 -10.61
C ILE A 807 -3.34 -11.11 -11.68
N TYR A 808 -4.31 -11.98 -11.97
CA TYR A 808 -5.49 -11.72 -12.76
C TYR A 808 -6.70 -11.58 -11.83
N PHE A 809 -7.59 -10.65 -12.15
CA PHE A 809 -8.83 -10.37 -11.44
C PHE A 809 -9.92 -10.01 -12.43
N GLY A 810 -11.18 -10.27 -12.05
CA GLY A 810 -12.31 -10.04 -12.93
C GLY A 810 -13.64 -10.46 -12.30
N TYR A 811 -14.67 -10.53 -13.13
CA TYR A 811 -16.01 -10.99 -12.74
C TYR A 811 -16.60 -11.97 -13.77
N ARG A 812 -17.45 -12.88 -13.30
CA ARG A 812 -18.23 -13.83 -14.11
C ARG A 812 -19.71 -13.58 -13.92
N LEU A 813 -20.45 -13.46 -15.02
CA LEU A 813 -21.90 -13.31 -15.04
C LEU A 813 -22.61 -14.67 -15.00
N GLU A 814 -23.90 -14.68 -14.64
CA GLU A 814 -24.74 -15.89 -14.62
C GLU A 814 -24.80 -16.65 -15.96
N ASP A 815 -24.56 -15.98 -17.09
CA ASP A 815 -24.54 -16.59 -18.42
C ASP A 815 -23.19 -17.29 -18.78
N GLY A 816 -22.22 -17.22 -17.86
CA GLY A 816 -20.87 -17.77 -18.02
C GLY A 816 -19.88 -16.83 -18.73
N THR A 817 -20.25 -15.58 -19.04
CA THR A 817 -19.31 -14.58 -19.54
C THR A 817 -18.36 -14.14 -18.44
N VAL A 818 -17.05 -14.24 -18.68
CA VAL A 818 -15.97 -13.80 -17.79
C VAL A 818 -15.31 -12.56 -18.37
N VAL A 819 -15.20 -11.50 -17.56
CA VAL A 819 -14.52 -10.24 -17.89
C VAL A 819 -13.36 -10.04 -16.93
N TYR A 820 -12.14 -9.84 -17.43
CA TYR A 820 -10.92 -9.86 -16.62
C TYR A 820 -9.81 -8.93 -17.17
N ASN A 821 -8.81 -8.64 -16.35
CA ASN A 821 -7.69 -7.77 -16.71
C ASN A 821 -6.71 -8.46 -17.69
N LEU A 822 -6.29 -7.76 -18.74
CA LEU A 822 -5.22 -8.25 -19.62
C LEU A 822 -3.82 -8.02 -19.04
N LYS A 823 -3.63 -6.92 -18.31
CA LYS A 823 -2.38 -6.55 -17.65
C LYS A 823 -2.45 -6.96 -16.19
N THR A 824 -1.57 -7.86 -15.79
CA THR A 824 -1.49 -8.40 -14.43
C THR A 824 -1.05 -7.36 -13.41
N ILE A 825 -1.41 -7.58 -12.16
CA ILE A 825 -0.71 -6.98 -11.02
C ILE A 825 0.57 -7.80 -10.83
N ASP A 826 1.73 -7.15 -10.90
CA ASP A 826 3.01 -7.85 -10.80
C ASP A 826 3.66 -7.59 -9.43
N VAL A 827 3.82 -8.65 -8.66
CA VAL A 827 4.47 -8.63 -7.36
C VAL A 827 5.70 -9.52 -7.41
N THR A 828 6.88 -8.96 -7.15
CA THR A 828 8.15 -9.69 -7.11
C THR A 828 8.64 -9.76 -5.68
N LEU A 829 8.70 -10.98 -5.15
CA LEU A 829 9.12 -11.29 -3.79
C LEU A 829 10.56 -11.78 -3.79
N MET A 830 11.44 -10.92 -3.28
CA MET A 830 12.86 -11.16 -3.05
C MET A 830 13.05 -11.75 -1.65
N GLU A 831 14.28 -12.19 -1.34
CA GLU A 831 14.65 -12.66 0.00
C GLU A 831 14.56 -11.54 1.07
#